data_AF-A0A1S8BP19-F1
#
_entry.id   AF-A0A1S8BP19-F1
#
_cell.length_a   1.000
_cell.length_b   1.000
_cell.length_c   1.000
_cell.angle_alpha   90.00
_cell.angle_beta   90.00
_cell.angle_gamma   90.00
#
_symmetry.space_group_name_H-M   'P 1'
#
loop_
_entity.id
_entity.type
_entity.pdbx_description
1 polymer ?
#
loop_
_entity_poly.entity_id
_entity_poly.type
_entity_poly.pdbx_seq_one_letter_code
_entity_poly.pdbx_strand_id
1 'polypeptide(L)'
;MSARRSSIQSIQTTPKWLFNRLDPRPHKKEKFLALCKDIRGALEDSMCPPGDFDRRFVSVDALNTVWLSREGRPASRLDSFHQQLTKIERDPGITEKYLRLLSILLWIFYPYEGWREFARAFPELSISDRRGWQDEQLPFPDEKPLHSLFESQIDFDAHAQNFLRSQYLFSPARISELRLSDCDTATKSLPEGTRLPFVDAEKTLHHGTHKVTRRKVARGGIETLSGDPLDVVAVKTFSGDQSGFVNELRNLKQLKKASSIHPNIQSCFSAIKIGSTGHLIFEAAECNLSQILHWQEAFSATFCADIKRDLKPGFLLWEAKDLSDALNWLHKGFGTKNSPDRFKCYHLDLKPDNILVFPSSYADLPDDIWTWKIADFGGSVIKHMGNISNSDSKIDASELRQRTGIYQAPEIASAQYDPGTAADIWSFGCILLEILAFAHGGPGSVKGLERVRNSNNKPHFYDDSTYTLREDVRAWIDGLDIVDAGLQGFRDLIYELLERDPEDRPTAQDLKDPLDFAWDRVRMGANDLIFPTPSEASTSEQATDIEMPTNDPPLIRVIDGPQPVCHQIKKELRKTPLKCRISTNGSHAIVQMRTERNCSAVSMTPGWNERSTQEPRNLLTEEETHKYDVEKVAVEGTFCAALIRTVGGEDVQVGHMSIFYGLR
;
A
#
# COMPACT_ATOMS: atom_id res chain seq x y z
N MET A 1 92.38 16.31 32.18
CA MET A 1 92.75 17.74 32.11
C MET A 1 91.52 18.56 31.75
N SER A 2 91.17 19.56 32.59
CA SER A 2 90.23 20.69 32.38
C SER A 2 88.78 20.36 31.92
N ALA A 3 87.77 20.25 32.80
CA ALA A 3 87.02 21.34 33.46
C ALA A 3 86.35 22.37 32.50
N ARG A 4 85.01 22.34 32.39
CA ARG A 4 84.11 23.43 32.86
C ARG A 4 82.62 23.09 32.69
N ARG A 5 81.87 23.44 33.74
CA ARG A 5 80.42 23.35 33.95
C ARG A 5 79.63 24.31 33.05
N SER A 6 78.40 23.95 32.70
CA SER A 6 77.23 24.81 32.94
C SER A 6 75.94 24.00 32.97
N SER A 7 75.14 24.28 33.99
CA SER A 7 73.83 23.71 34.31
C SER A 7 72.89 24.89 34.56
N ILE A 8 71.68 24.81 33.97
CA ILE A 8 70.41 25.41 34.41
C ILE A 8 70.30 26.95 34.38
N GLN A 9 69.42 27.53 33.53
CA GLN A 9 68.06 27.99 33.92
C GLN A 9 67.33 28.66 32.73
N SER A 10 66.01 28.52 32.75
CA SER A 10 64.95 29.13 31.92
C SER A 10 65.20 30.48 31.26
N ILE A 11 64.60 30.70 30.09
CA ILE A 11 63.67 31.83 29.83
C ILE A 11 62.72 31.43 28.69
N GLN A 12 61.43 31.50 29.00
CA GLN A 12 60.32 31.53 28.06
C GLN A 12 60.50 32.68 27.08
N THR A 13 60.44 32.41 25.78
CA THR A 13 59.99 33.41 24.80
C THR A 13 59.10 32.72 23.79
N THR A 14 57.86 32.45 24.20
CA THR A 14 56.73 32.38 23.27
C THR A 14 56.67 33.74 22.57
N PRO A 15 56.65 33.81 21.22
CA PRO A 15 56.54 35.09 20.55
C PRO A 15 55.22 35.75 20.93
N LYS A 16 55.30 36.91 21.61
CA LYS A 16 54.15 37.73 22.07
C LYS A 16 53.21 38.21 20.94
N TRP A 17 53.46 37.88 19.68
CA TRP A 17 52.56 38.15 18.56
C TRP A 17 51.52 37.06 18.30
N LEU A 18 51.60 35.89 18.96
CA LEU A 18 50.65 34.79 18.76
C LEU A 18 49.37 34.85 19.62
N PHE A 19 49.27 35.78 20.57
CA PHE A 19 48.12 35.86 21.51
C PHE A 19 47.23 37.10 21.36
N ASN A 20 47.44 37.95 20.34
CA ASN A 20 46.62 39.16 20.15
C ASN A 20 46.16 39.35 18.69
N ARG A 21 45.53 38.33 18.12
CA ARG A 21 44.40 38.56 17.21
C ARG A 21 43.10 38.30 17.98
N LEU A 22 42.86 39.16 18.98
CA LEU A 22 41.51 39.38 19.47
C LEU A 22 40.66 39.75 18.25
N ASP A 23 39.66 38.93 17.94
CA ASP A 23 38.63 39.30 16.98
C ASP A 23 38.08 40.67 17.42
N PRO A 24 38.18 41.73 16.58
CA PRO A 24 37.93 43.10 17.03
C PRO A 24 36.47 43.38 17.46
N ARG A 25 35.60 42.35 17.53
CA ARG A 25 34.17 42.46 17.83
C ARG A 25 33.67 41.22 18.62
N PRO A 26 34.05 41.03 19.90
CA PRO A 26 33.57 39.91 20.74
C PRO A 26 32.04 39.81 20.78
N HIS A 27 31.36 40.96 20.74
CA HIS A 27 29.90 41.05 20.68
C HIS A 27 29.27 40.44 19.40
N LYS A 28 30.01 40.40 18.27
CA LYS A 28 29.54 39.74 17.05
C LYS A 28 29.68 38.22 17.12
N LYS A 29 30.77 37.73 17.70
CA LYS A 29 30.97 36.29 17.95
C LYS A 29 29.88 35.75 18.87
N GLU A 30 29.58 36.45 19.97
CA GLU A 30 28.49 36.09 20.89
C GLU A 30 27.13 36.05 20.20
N LYS A 31 26.79 37.07 19.40
CA LYS A 31 25.53 37.12 18.63
C LYS A 31 25.42 35.98 17.61
N PHE A 32 26.50 35.67 16.91
CA PHE A 32 26.53 34.55 15.98
C PHE A 32 26.33 33.21 16.69
N LEU A 33 27.05 32.96 17.79
CA LEU A 33 26.91 31.73 18.56
C LEU A 33 25.51 31.59 19.18
N ALA A 34 24.90 32.70 19.62
CA ALA A 34 23.51 32.71 20.10
C ALA A 34 22.52 32.35 18.98
N LEU A 35 22.72 32.86 17.76
CA LEU A 35 21.92 32.49 16.59
C LEU A 35 22.10 31.02 16.21
N CYS A 36 23.34 30.51 16.21
CA CYS A 36 23.61 29.09 15.97
C CYS A 36 22.90 28.19 16.99
N LYS A 37 22.90 28.60 18.27
CA LYS A 37 22.18 27.88 19.33
C LYS A 37 20.66 27.90 19.12
N ASP A 38 20.09 29.05 18.73
CA ASP A 38 18.67 29.16 18.39
C ASP A 38 18.27 28.27 17.20
N ILE A 39 19.05 28.29 16.10
CA ILE A 39 18.80 27.45 14.93
C ILE A 39 18.88 25.97 15.33
N ARG A 40 19.93 25.57 16.07
CA ARG A 40 20.09 24.17 16.49
C ARG A 40 18.95 23.69 17.38
N GLY A 41 18.51 24.50 18.34
CA GLY A 41 17.35 24.19 19.18
C GLY A 41 16.10 23.97 18.32
N ALA A 42 15.85 24.87 17.36
CA ALA A 42 14.73 24.73 16.44
C ALA A 42 14.84 23.50 15.53
N LEU A 43 16.04 23.13 15.08
CA LEU A 43 16.27 21.89 14.33
C LEU A 43 15.96 20.67 15.19
N GLU A 44 16.44 20.65 16.44
CA GLU A 44 16.19 19.56 17.39
C GLU A 44 14.70 19.41 17.72
N ASP A 45 14.00 20.51 17.98
CA ASP A 45 12.55 20.54 18.23
C ASP A 45 11.73 20.08 17.01
N SER A 46 12.28 20.21 15.81
CA SER A 46 11.64 19.80 14.55
C SER A 46 11.92 18.35 14.14
N MET A 47 12.78 17.63 14.88
CA MET A 47 13.15 16.26 14.54
C MET A 47 11.97 15.30 14.69
N CYS A 48 11.85 14.39 13.73
CA CYS A 48 10.80 13.38 13.69
C CYS A 48 11.38 11.98 13.38
N PRO A 49 10.81 10.90 13.93
CA PRO A 49 9.71 10.92 14.89
C PRO A 49 10.16 11.31 16.31
N PRO A 50 9.27 11.89 17.13
CA PRO A 50 9.62 12.33 18.48
C PRO A 50 9.95 11.13 19.38
N GLY A 51 11.01 11.24 20.19
CA GLY A 51 11.39 10.24 21.18
C GLY A 51 12.20 9.03 20.67
N ASP A 52 12.45 8.91 19.36
CA ASP A 52 13.28 7.85 18.77
C ASP A 52 14.60 8.43 18.24
N PHE A 53 15.61 8.49 19.10
CA PHE A 53 16.92 9.08 18.79
C PHE A 53 17.67 8.37 17.66
N ASP A 54 17.42 7.07 17.47
CA ASP A 54 18.11 6.25 16.48
C ASP A 54 17.47 6.34 15.09
N ARG A 55 16.22 6.81 15.00
CA ARG A 55 15.51 6.95 13.71
C ARG A 55 15.17 8.40 13.34
N ARG A 56 15.34 9.34 14.27
CA ARG A 56 14.99 10.75 14.03
C ARG A 56 15.80 11.38 12.90
N PHE A 57 15.13 12.28 12.17
CA PHE A 57 15.67 13.13 11.13
C PHE A 57 14.87 14.44 11.05
N VAL A 58 15.36 15.41 10.28
CA VAL A 58 14.67 16.65 9.93
C VAL A 58 14.16 16.52 8.51
N SER A 59 12.84 16.63 8.31
CA SER A 59 12.24 16.61 6.97
C SER A 59 12.58 17.87 6.18
N VAL A 60 12.43 17.83 4.85
CA VAL A 60 12.67 19.01 4.01
C VAL A 60 11.74 20.17 4.38
N ASP A 61 10.47 19.88 4.68
CA ASP A 61 9.50 20.89 5.09
C ASP A 61 9.88 21.50 6.46
N ALA A 62 10.32 20.68 7.41
CA ALA A 62 10.81 21.15 8.70
C ALA A 62 12.07 22.02 8.55
N LEU A 63 13.00 21.61 7.69
CA LEU A 63 14.22 22.35 7.38
C LEU A 63 13.90 23.73 6.80
N ASN A 64 13.00 23.78 5.80
CA ASN A 64 12.54 25.03 5.20
C ASN A 64 11.85 25.92 6.23
N THR A 65 11.02 25.35 7.10
CA THR A 65 10.35 26.09 8.17
C THR A 65 11.36 26.69 9.14
N VAL A 66 12.36 25.92 9.59
CA VAL A 66 13.37 26.42 10.53
C VAL A 66 14.19 27.55 9.91
N TRP A 67 14.63 27.40 8.67
CA TRP A 67 15.56 28.35 8.05
C TRP A 67 14.90 29.56 7.42
N LEU A 68 13.78 29.36 6.71
CA LEU A 68 13.17 30.34 5.82
C LEU A 68 11.93 31.02 6.42
N SER A 69 11.25 30.40 7.40
CA SER A 69 10.07 31.01 8.03
C SER A 69 10.43 32.28 8.80
N ARG A 70 9.51 33.24 8.76
CA ARG A 70 9.56 34.51 9.50
C ARG A 70 8.55 34.56 10.65
N GLU A 71 7.88 33.45 10.97
CA GLU A 71 6.82 33.44 11.99
C GLU A 71 7.31 34.04 13.31
N GLY A 72 6.74 35.19 13.67
CA GLY A 72 7.08 35.96 14.88
C GLY A 72 8.45 36.66 14.86
N ARG A 73 9.17 36.70 13.73
CA ARG A 73 10.54 37.25 13.62
C ARG A 73 10.63 38.35 12.54
N PRO A 74 11.49 39.37 12.74
CA PRO A 74 11.66 40.44 11.75
C PRO A 74 12.35 39.97 10.45
N ALA A 75 13.07 38.85 10.48
CA ALA A 75 13.75 38.25 9.33
C ALA A 75 13.82 36.72 9.49
N SER A 76 14.07 35.98 8.41
CA SER A 76 14.27 34.53 8.51
C SER A 76 15.57 34.21 9.26
N ARG A 77 15.76 32.95 9.67
CA ARG A 77 17.03 32.54 10.28
C ARG A 77 18.18 32.60 9.28
N LEU A 78 17.91 32.31 8.00
CA LEU A 78 18.89 32.46 6.91
C LEU A 78 19.29 33.94 6.71
N ASP A 79 18.32 34.86 6.68
CA ASP A 79 18.62 36.30 6.60
C ASP A 79 19.44 36.77 7.80
N SER A 80 19.07 36.32 9.00
CA SER A 80 19.75 36.66 10.24
C SER A 80 21.18 36.11 10.24
N PHE A 81 21.39 34.92 9.69
CA PHE A 81 22.71 34.31 9.52
C PHE A 81 23.59 35.17 8.61
N HIS A 82 23.07 35.56 7.44
CA HIS A 82 23.73 36.50 6.53
C HIS A 82 24.05 37.84 7.18
N GLN A 83 23.16 38.37 8.03
CA GLN A 83 23.38 39.63 8.72
C GLN A 83 24.56 39.60 9.69
N GLN A 84 24.84 38.45 10.31
CA GLN A 84 25.99 38.29 11.21
C GLN A 84 27.33 38.26 10.46
N LEU A 85 27.33 37.86 9.18
CA LEU A 85 28.51 37.88 8.33
C LEU A 85 28.90 39.33 7.96
N THR A 86 30.20 39.61 7.84
CA THR A 86 30.69 40.92 7.35
C THR A 86 30.39 41.10 5.87
N LYS A 87 30.50 42.32 5.34
CA LYS A 87 30.23 42.62 3.92
C LYS A 87 31.08 41.78 2.95
N ILE A 88 32.29 41.39 3.34
CA ILE A 88 33.21 40.54 2.55
C ILE A 88 32.84 39.05 2.68
N GLU A 89 32.28 38.65 3.83
CA GLU A 89 31.85 37.26 4.12
C GLU A 89 30.41 36.97 3.65
N ARG A 90 29.62 38.00 3.34
CA ARG A 90 28.26 37.85 2.80
C ARG A 90 28.34 37.45 1.34
N ASP A 91 27.99 36.20 1.08
CA ASP A 91 27.80 35.70 -0.29
C ASP A 91 26.30 35.56 -0.59
N PRO A 92 25.74 36.25 -1.60
CA PRO A 92 24.38 35.97 -2.05
C PRO A 92 24.21 34.53 -2.58
N GLY A 93 25.30 33.82 -2.85
CA GLY A 93 25.34 32.42 -3.27
C GLY A 93 25.08 31.40 -2.17
N ILE A 94 25.16 31.76 -0.87
CA ILE A 94 24.69 30.88 0.22
C ILE A 94 23.17 31.08 0.32
N THR A 95 22.44 30.25 -0.43
CA THR A 95 20.99 30.31 -0.57
C THR A 95 20.29 29.14 0.12
N GLU A 96 18.99 29.01 -0.10
CA GLU A 96 18.18 27.85 0.26
C GLU A 96 18.67 26.50 -0.30
N LYS A 97 19.66 26.49 -1.21
CA LYS A 97 20.26 25.26 -1.76
C LYS A 97 21.30 24.59 -0.84
N TYR A 98 21.60 25.18 0.31
CA TYR A 98 22.64 24.73 1.24
C TYR A 98 22.11 24.53 2.67
N LEU A 99 20.79 24.44 2.86
CA LEU A 99 20.20 24.37 4.20
C LEU A 99 20.60 23.09 4.95
N ARG A 100 20.71 21.95 4.26
CA ARG A 100 21.17 20.70 4.86
C ARG A 100 22.64 20.80 5.23
N LEU A 101 23.48 21.30 4.32
CA LEU A 101 24.90 21.54 4.60
C LEU A 101 25.09 22.43 5.84
N LEU A 102 24.42 23.58 5.87
CA LEU A 102 24.48 24.52 6.99
C LEU A 102 23.98 23.90 8.29
N SER A 103 22.92 23.10 8.23
CA SER A 103 22.36 22.42 9.40
C SER A 103 23.31 21.38 9.98
N ILE A 104 24.01 20.61 9.14
CA ILE A 104 25.01 19.64 9.58
C ILE A 104 26.17 20.36 10.28
N LEU A 105 26.68 21.44 9.68
CA LEU A 105 27.77 22.24 10.28
C LEU A 105 27.36 22.84 11.63
N LEU A 106 26.13 23.32 11.75
CA LEU A 106 25.60 23.77 13.04
C LEU A 106 25.47 22.61 14.04
N TRP A 107 25.03 21.44 13.59
CA TRP A 107 24.81 20.27 14.44
C TRP A 107 26.11 19.75 15.05
N ILE A 108 27.19 19.70 14.27
CA ILE A 108 28.51 19.24 14.73
C ILE A 108 29.30 20.31 15.51
N PHE A 109 28.67 21.43 15.86
CA PHE A 109 29.30 22.54 16.57
C PHE A 109 30.51 23.13 15.83
N TYR A 110 30.42 23.27 14.49
CA TYR A 110 31.53 23.76 13.69
C TYR A 110 32.08 25.10 14.24
N PRO A 111 33.40 25.23 14.49
CA PRO A 111 33.97 26.38 15.18
C PRO A 111 33.71 27.71 14.47
N TYR A 112 33.56 28.78 15.25
CA TYR A 112 33.33 30.13 14.72
C TYR A 112 34.40 30.56 13.71
N GLU A 113 35.65 30.25 14.01
CA GLU A 113 36.80 30.54 13.15
C GLU A 113 36.69 29.80 11.80
N GLY A 114 36.24 28.55 11.81
CA GLY A 114 35.95 27.76 10.61
C GLY A 114 34.80 28.33 9.78
N TRP A 115 33.72 28.78 10.42
CA TRP A 115 32.62 29.46 9.73
C TRP A 115 33.09 30.70 8.98
N ARG A 116 34.02 31.46 9.56
CA ARG A 116 34.58 32.67 8.92
C ARG A 116 35.46 32.32 7.73
N GLU A 117 36.21 31.24 7.81
CA GLU A 117 37.04 30.77 6.70
C GLU A 117 36.17 30.24 5.57
N PHE A 118 35.16 29.42 5.90
CA PHE A 118 34.13 28.99 4.95
C PHE A 118 33.50 30.19 4.24
N ALA A 119 32.98 31.17 4.99
CA ALA A 119 32.31 32.34 4.41
C ALA A 119 33.24 33.24 3.56
N ARG A 120 34.56 33.20 3.79
CA ARG A 120 35.54 33.92 2.95
C ARG A 120 35.95 33.13 1.70
N ALA A 121 36.07 31.81 1.82
CA ALA A 121 36.53 30.95 0.73
C ALA A 121 35.39 30.61 -0.23
N PHE A 122 34.16 30.49 0.27
CA PHE A 122 32.99 30.09 -0.52
C PHE A 122 32.71 31.00 -1.73
N PRO A 123 32.86 32.34 -1.64
CA PRO A 123 32.79 33.24 -2.81
C PRO A 123 33.84 32.96 -3.89
N GLU A 124 35.00 32.46 -3.51
CA GLU A 124 36.14 32.24 -4.43
C GLU A 124 36.06 30.87 -5.12
N LEU A 125 35.18 29.98 -4.63
CA LEU A 125 34.94 28.67 -5.25
C LEU A 125 34.34 28.81 -6.65
N SER A 126 34.81 27.96 -7.58
CA SER A 126 34.23 27.90 -8.92
C SER A 126 32.76 27.48 -8.86
N ILE A 127 31.98 27.81 -9.91
CA ILE A 127 30.57 27.39 -10.01
C ILE A 127 30.44 25.85 -9.93
N SER A 128 31.45 25.12 -10.43
CA SER A 128 31.48 23.65 -10.35
C SER A 128 31.69 23.18 -8.92
N ASP A 129 32.65 23.77 -8.21
CA ASP A 129 32.93 23.42 -6.82
C ASP A 129 31.73 23.71 -5.95
N ARG A 130 31.12 24.89 -6.07
CA ARG A 130 29.88 25.26 -5.35
C ARG A 130 28.73 24.28 -5.60
N ARG A 131 28.58 23.78 -6.83
CA ARG A 131 27.57 22.75 -7.15
C ARG A 131 27.83 21.43 -6.42
N GLY A 132 29.09 21.07 -6.20
CA GLY A 132 29.48 19.91 -5.41
C GLY A 132 29.05 19.97 -3.94
N TRP A 133 28.69 21.16 -3.44
CA TRP A 133 28.31 21.41 -2.05
C TRP A 133 26.82 21.59 -1.81
N GLN A 134 25.99 21.54 -2.86
CA GLN A 134 24.56 21.74 -2.72
C GLN A 134 23.89 20.56 -2.02
N ASP A 135 22.73 20.83 -1.41
CA ASP A 135 21.96 19.87 -0.64
C ASP A 135 21.56 18.61 -1.44
N GLU A 136 21.48 18.71 -2.76
CA GLU A 136 21.22 17.58 -3.67
C GLU A 136 22.41 16.60 -3.78
N GLN A 137 23.62 17.03 -3.41
CA GLN A 137 24.81 16.17 -3.43
C GLN A 137 24.97 15.37 -2.12
N LEU A 138 24.19 15.70 -1.08
CA LEU A 138 24.17 14.96 0.17
C LEU A 138 23.26 13.71 0.06
N PRO A 139 23.59 12.60 0.75
CA PRO A 139 24.76 12.41 1.60
C PRO A 139 26.05 12.15 0.81
N PHE A 140 27.18 12.69 1.28
CA PHE A 140 28.50 12.40 0.73
C PHE A 140 28.96 10.99 1.09
N PRO A 141 29.57 10.25 0.14
CA PRO A 141 30.01 8.88 0.36
C PRO A 141 31.35 8.77 1.12
N ASP A 142 32.20 9.80 1.03
CA ASP A 142 33.50 9.86 1.69
C ASP A 142 33.84 11.30 2.14
N GLU A 143 34.96 11.46 2.84
CA GLU A 143 35.42 12.75 3.37
C GLU A 143 36.08 13.65 2.32
N LYS A 144 36.26 13.20 1.06
CA LYS A 144 37.01 13.96 0.06
C LYS A 144 36.42 15.34 -0.23
N PRO A 145 35.08 15.49 -0.35
CA PRO A 145 34.51 16.82 -0.47
C PRO A 145 34.92 17.68 0.73
N LEU A 146 34.93 17.13 1.94
CA LEU A 146 35.17 17.83 3.21
C LEU A 146 36.58 18.39 3.36
N HIS A 147 37.59 17.90 2.62
CA HIS A 147 38.98 18.39 2.68
C HIS A 147 39.09 19.90 2.50
N SER A 148 38.41 20.47 1.49
CA SER A 148 38.47 21.92 1.25
C SER A 148 37.62 22.75 2.23
N LEU A 149 36.75 22.10 3.01
CA LEU A 149 35.91 22.76 4.01
C LEU A 149 36.60 22.89 5.37
N PHE A 150 37.45 21.92 5.73
CA PHE A 150 38.07 21.78 7.05
C PHE A 150 39.61 21.89 7.03
N GLU A 151 40.22 22.24 5.89
CA GLU A 151 41.66 22.22 5.59
C GLU A 151 42.59 22.95 6.59
N SER A 152 42.05 23.88 7.37
CA SER A 152 42.76 24.77 8.30
C SER A 152 42.65 24.38 9.78
N GLN A 153 41.82 23.39 10.14
CA GLN A 153 41.53 23.08 11.54
C GLN A 153 42.45 21.98 12.09
N ILE A 154 42.89 22.18 13.33
CA ILE A 154 43.74 21.25 14.11
C ILE A 154 43.05 19.89 14.39
N ASP A 155 41.81 19.69 13.91
CA ASP A 155 40.99 18.50 14.17
C ASP A 155 40.08 18.16 12.98
N PHE A 156 40.66 18.15 11.76
CA PHE A 156 39.98 17.78 10.50
C PHE A 156 39.24 16.45 10.64
N ASP A 157 39.95 15.41 11.10
CA ASP A 157 39.45 14.05 11.17
C ASP A 157 38.18 13.94 12.04
N ALA A 158 38.15 14.62 13.20
CA ALA A 158 36.98 14.55 14.08
C ALA A 158 35.75 15.26 13.49
N HIS A 159 35.93 16.44 12.88
CA HIS A 159 34.80 17.18 12.28
C HIS A 159 34.29 16.49 11.02
N ALA A 160 35.19 15.96 10.18
CA ALA A 160 34.81 15.19 9.00
C ALA A 160 34.01 13.94 9.37
N GLN A 161 34.47 13.16 10.35
CA GLN A 161 33.74 11.98 10.82
C GLN A 161 32.38 12.35 11.44
N ASN A 162 32.31 13.40 12.27
CA ASN A 162 31.05 13.87 12.84
C ASN A 162 30.09 14.37 11.76
N PHE A 163 30.59 15.03 10.71
CA PHE A 163 29.81 15.46 9.57
C PHE A 163 29.22 14.24 8.83
N LEU A 164 30.07 13.28 8.46
CA LEU A 164 29.67 12.09 7.72
C LEU A 164 28.65 11.23 8.48
N ARG A 165 28.72 11.22 9.82
CA ARG A 165 27.72 10.56 10.67
C ARG A 165 26.42 11.36 10.77
N SER A 166 26.52 12.68 10.92
CA SER A 166 25.37 13.56 11.19
C SER A 166 24.56 13.91 9.95
N GLN A 167 25.13 13.78 8.74
CA GLN A 167 24.44 14.10 7.49
C GLN A 167 23.11 13.36 7.32
N TYR A 168 23.01 12.12 7.80
CA TYR A 168 21.77 11.34 7.70
C TYR A 168 20.61 11.89 8.54
N LEU A 169 20.89 12.76 9.52
CA LEU A 169 19.85 13.49 10.25
C LEU A 169 19.15 14.53 9.38
N PHE A 170 19.82 15.06 8.35
CA PHE A 170 19.30 16.14 7.49
C PHE A 170 19.10 15.68 6.03
N SER A 171 19.59 14.49 5.70
CA SER A 171 19.47 13.85 4.39
C SER A 171 18.94 12.42 4.56
N PRO A 172 17.65 12.26 4.90
CA PRO A 172 17.04 10.93 5.00
C PRO A 172 17.02 10.23 3.63
N ALA A 173 16.89 8.91 3.65
CA ALA A 173 16.81 8.11 2.44
C ALA A 173 15.62 8.51 1.58
N ARG A 174 15.85 8.53 0.27
CA ARG A 174 14.79 8.56 -0.73
C ARG A 174 14.43 7.13 -1.14
N ILE A 175 13.19 6.76 -0.87
CA ILE A 175 12.63 5.44 -1.18
C ILE A 175 12.05 5.53 -2.59
N SER A 176 12.54 4.70 -3.50
CA SER A 176 12.02 4.65 -4.87
C SER A 176 11.24 3.36 -5.08
N GLU A 177 10.19 3.44 -5.89
CA GLU A 177 9.42 2.27 -6.31
C GLU A 177 10.31 1.24 -7.03
N LEU A 178 10.19 -0.03 -6.64
CA LEU A 178 10.90 -1.15 -7.23
C LEU A 178 10.44 -1.34 -8.69
N ARG A 179 11.33 -1.14 -9.67
CA ARG A 179 10.98 -1.31 -11.09
C ARG A 179 11.10 -2.76 -11.53
N LEU A 180 10.43 -3.12 -12.63
CA LEU A 180 10.63 -4.44 -13.25
C LEU A 180 12.11 -4.68 -13.60
N SER A 181 12.83 -3.66 -14.06
CA SER A 181 14.27 -3.73 -14.34
C SER A 181 15.11 -4.10 -13.11
N ASP A 182 14.62 -3.82 -11.90
CA ASP A 182 15.34 -4.02 -10.65
C ASP A 182 15.02 -5.39 -10.01
N CYS A 183 14.14 -6.17 -10.63
CA CYS A 183 13.79 -7.50 -10.14
C CYS A 183 14.97 -8.49 -10.27
N ASP A 184 15.90 -8.25 -11.19
CA ASP A 184 17.11 -9.07 -11.36
C ASP A 184 18.37 -8.47 -10.69
N THR A 185 18.29 -7.25 -10.16
CA THR A 185 19.42 -6.60 -9.50
C THR A 185 19.50 -6.93 -8.01
N ALA A 186 20.67 -6.76 -7.41
CA ALA A 186 20.82 -6.85 -5.96
C ALA A 186 20.00 -5.76 -5.25
N THR A 187 19.50 -6.06 -4.05
CA THR A 187 18.75 -5.10 -3.23
C THR A 187 19.57 -3.85 -2.94
N LYS A 188 18.93 -2.68 -2.99
CA LYS A 188 19.55 -1.40 -2.62
C LYS A 188 20.00 -1.45 -1.16
N SER A 189 21.32 -1.51 -0.95
CA SER A 189 21.94 -1.39 0.38
C SER A 189 22.32 0.06 0.63
N LEU A 190 21.87 0.59 1.76
CA LEU A 190 22.21 1.93 2.23
C LEU A 190 23.20 1.84 3.40
N PRO A 191 24.05 2.86 3.57
CA PRO A 191 24.99 2.91 4.69
C PRO A 191 24.30 2.81 6.04
N GLU A 192 25.00 2.25 7.02
CA GLU A 192 24.54 2.23 8.40
C GLU A 192 24.34 3.66 8.93
N GLY A 193 23.31 3.87 9.75
CA GLY A 193 22.92 5.19 10.24
C GLY A 193 21.99 5.97 9.31
N THR A 194 21.75 5.51 8.08
CA THR A 194 20.75 6.12 7.18
C THR A 194 19.37 6.17 7.86
N ARG A 195 18.69 7.32 7.79
CA ARG A 195 17.35 7.53 8.34
C ARG A 195 16.30 7.31 7.26
N LEU A 196 15.24 6.54 7.56
CA LEU A 196 14.10 6.42 6.66
C LEU A 196 13.15 7.62 6.86
N PRO A 197 12.49 8.11 5.80
CA PRO A 197 11.73 9.36 5.82
C PRO A 197 10.35 9.19 6.47
N PHE A 198 10.28 8.59 7.66
CA PHE A 198 9.04 8.29 8.37
C PHE A 198 8.83 9.22 9.57
N VAL A 199 7.79 10.05 9.52
CA VAL A 199 7.61 11.18 10.45
C VAL A 199 6.94 10.82 11.77
N ASP A 200 6.27 9.68 11.84
CA ASP A 200 5.47 9.27 13.00
C ASP A 200 6.19 8.24 13.88
N ALA A 201 5.71 8.12 15.13
CA ALA A 201 6.10 7.00 15.98
C ALA A 201 5.61 5.67 15.38
N GLU A 202 6.31 4.59 15.68
CA GLU A 202 6.01 3.28 15.12
C GLU A 202 4.69 2.73 15.66
N LYS A 203 3.66 2.65 14.81
CA LYS A 203 2.43 1.90 15.12
C LYS A 203 2.57 0.47 14.59
N THR A 204 2.80 -0.48 15.49
CA THR A 204 2.85 -1.89 15.14
C THR A 204 1.47 -2.35 14.65
N LEU A 205 1.43 -2.96 13.47
CA LEU A 205 0.23 -3.59 12.91
C LEU A 205 0.20 -5.08 13.24
N HIS A 206 1.36 -5.75 13.24
CA HIS A 206 1.45 -7.19 13.45
C HIS A 206 2.73 -7.57 14.20
N HIS A 207 2.62 -8.55 15.11
CA HIS A 207 3.68 -9.05 15.99
C HIS A 207 4.12 -10.49 15.64
N GLY A 208 3.86 -10.96 14.42
CA GLY A 208 4.38 -12.25 13.94
C GLY A 208 5.90 -12.27 13.84
N THR A 209 6.45 -13.28 13.16
CA THR A 209 7.90 -13.52 13.03
C THR A 209 8.69 -12.28 12.64
N HIS A 210 8.11 -11.42 11.79
CA HIS A 210 8.69 -10.14 11.42
C HIS A 210 7.72 -9.01 11.73
N LYS A 211 8.24 -7.94 12.33
CA LYS A 211 7.44 -6.79 12.74
C LYS A 211 6.94 -6.02 11.53
N VAL A 212 5.63 -5.79 11.46
CA VAL A 212 4.99 -4.95 10.43
C VAL A 212 4.43 -3.69 11.08
N THR A 213 4.70 -2.53 10.47
CA THR A 213 4.38 -1.23 11.06
C THR A 213 3.72 -0.33 10.03
N ARG A 214 2.76 0.48 10.49
CA ARG A 214 2.20 1.56 9.68
C ARG A 214 3.06 2.80 9.88
N ARG A 215 3.46 3.46 8.79
CA ARG A 215 4.35 4.62 8.82
C ARG A 215 3.78 5.74 7.96
N LYS A 216 3.76 6.96 8.49
CA LYS A 216 3.54 8.19 7.72
C LYS A 216 4.85 8.63 7.09
N VAL A 217 4.80 9.02 5.82
CA VAL A 217 5.97 9.35 5.02
C VAL A 217 6.12 10.86 4.93
N ALA A 218 7.35 11.37 5.08
CA ALA A 218 7.65 12.77 4.83
C ALA A 218 7.41 13.11 3.36
N ARG A 219 6.93 14.32 3.08
CA ARG A 219 6.69 14.80 1.71
C ARG A 219 7.94 14.62 0.84
N GLY A 220 7.77 13.99 -0.31
CA GLY A 220 8.87 13.70 -1.26
C GLY A 220 9.89 12.65 -0.78
N GLY A 221 9.61 11.96 0.33
CA GLY A 221 10.42 10.85 0.84
C GLY A 221 10.26 9.55 0.05
N ILE A 222 9.12 9.38 -0.63
CA ILE A 222 8.87 8.31 -1.59
C ILE A 222 8.72 8.89 -3.00
N GLU A 223 9.37 8.24 -3.97
CA GLU A 223 9.21 8.46 -5.41
C GLU A 223 8.44 7.30 -6.02
N THR A 224 7.23 7.57 -6.49
CA THR A 224 6.38 6.63 -7.24
C THR A 224 6.58 6.81 -8.75
N LEU A 225 6.25 5.78 -9.52
CA LEU A 225 6.32 5.86 -10.99
C LEU A 225 5.24 6.77 -11.59
N SER A 226 4.08 6.87 -10.95
CA SER A 226 3.01 7.78 -11.37
C SER A 226 3.27 9.24 -10.97
N GLY A 227 4.12 9.46 -9.95
CA GLY A 227 4.32 10.76 -9.32
C GLY A 227 3.32 11.05 -8.20
N ASP A 228 2.33 10.18 -7.98
CA ASP A 228 1.36 10.33 -6.89
C ASP A 228 2.05 10.12 -5.53
N PRO A 229 1.72 10.96 -4.54
CA PRO A 229 2.30 10.82 -3.21
C PRO A 229 1.79 9.54 -2.53
N LEU A 230 2.71 8.82 -1.87
CA LEU A 230 2.39 7.70 -1.00
C LEU A 230 2.64 8.11 0.46
N ASP A 231 1.61 8.72 1.06
CA ASP A 231 1.71 9.35 2.38
C ASP A 231 1.77 8.36 3.55
N VAL A 232 1.29 7.13 3.32
CA VAL A 232 1.27 6.06 4.32
C VAL A 232 1.71 4.75 3.68
N VAL A 233 2.60 4.05 4.38
CA VAL A 233 3.07 2.72 3.98
C VAL A 233 3.03 1.72 5.13
N ALA A 234 2.97 0.44 4.78
CA ALA A 234 3.28 -0.65 5.68
C ALA A 234 4.75 -1.07 5.49
N VAL A 235 5.49 -1.22 6.59
CA VAL A 235 6.91 -1.60 6.57
C VAL A 235 7.11 -2.87 7.37
N LYS A 236 7.51 -3.95 6.69
CA LYS A 236 7.92 -5.22 7.30
C LYS A 236 9.44 -5.19 7.52
N THR A 237 9.86 -5.35 8.76
CA THR A 237 11.26 -5.20 9.18
C THR A 237 11.86 -6.54 9.59
N PHE A 238 13.03 -6.84 9.04
CA PHE A 238 13.76 -8.08 9.23
C PHE A 238 15.08 -7.78 9.94
N SER A 239 15.14 -8.07 11.24
CA SER A 239 16.32 -7.87 12.08
C SER A 239 17.00 -9.20 12.36
N GLY A 240 18.33 -9.23 12.35
CA GLY A 240 19.09 -10.46 12.56
C GLY A 240 19.15 -11.32 11.30
N ASP A 241 18.57 -12.52 11.34
CA ASP A 241 18.61 -13.46 10.21
C ASP A 241 17.96 -12.84 8.96
N GLN A 242 18.72 -12.82 7.87
CA GLN A 242 18.33 -12.25 6.59
C GLN A 242 17.67 -13.28 5.67
N SER A 243 17.61 -14.55 6.05
CA SER A 243 17.00 -15.62 5.25
C SER A 243 15.56 -15.30 4.87
N GLY A 244 14.74 -14.89 5.84
CA GLY A 244 13.34 -14.49 5.64
C GLY A 244 13.20 -13.31 4.69
N PHE A 245 14.03 -12.26 4.88
CA PHE A 245 14.03 -11.09 4.00
C PHE A 245 14.37 -11.45 2.55
N VAL A 246 15.44 -12.23 2.37
CA VAL A 246 15.91 -12.64 1.04
C VAL A 246 14.89 -13.54 0.35
N ASN A 247 14.28 -14.47 1.09
CA ASN A 247 13.29 -15.38 0.54
C ASN A 247 12.02 -14.64 0.11
N GLU A 248 11.46 -13.81 0.99
CA GLU A 248 10.25 -13.04 0.71
C GLU A 248 10.48 -12.05 -0.44
N LEU A 249 11.61 -11.34 -0.44
CA LEU A 249 11.96 -10.43 -1.54
C LEU A 249 12.12 -11.16 -2.87
N ARG A 250 12.70 -12.36 -2.88
CA ARG A 250 12.82 -13.18 -4.10
C ARG A 250 11.43 -13.50 -4.65
N ASN A 251 10.51 -13.96 -3.81
CA ASN A 251 9.15 -14.29 -4.23
C ASN A 251 8.40 -13.06 -4.76
N LEU A 252 8.48 -11.93 -4.04
CA LEU A 252 7.85 -10.68 -4.46
C LEU A 252 8.40 -10.15 -5.80
N LYS A 253 9.73 -10.23 -6.01
CA LYS A 253 10.34 -9.89 -7.29
C LYS A 253 9.87 -10.80 -8.42
N GLN A 254 9.71 -12.09 -8.15
CA GLN A 254 9.23 -13.04 -9.14
C GLN A 254 7.78 -12.78 -9.53
N LEU A 255 6.90 -12.46 -8.56
CA LEU A 255 5.52 -12.03 -8.83
C LEU A 255 5.49 -10.74 -9.66
N LYS A 256 6.38 -9.78 -9.35
CA LYS A 256 6.47 -8.48 -10.04
C LYS A 256 6.93 -8.58 -11.50
N LYS A 257 7.53 -9.70 -11.90
CA LYS A 257 7.88 -9.97 -13.31
C LYS A 257 6.66 -10.29 -14.19
N ALA A 258 5.50 -10.58 -13.58
CA ALA A 258 4.29 -10.84 -14.35
C ALA A 258 3.91 -9.64 -15.23
N SER A 259 3.39 -9.92 -16.43
CA SER A 259 2.94 -8.89 -17.39
C SER A 259 1.91 -7.92 -16.79
N SER A 260 1.07 -8.43 -15.90
CA SER A 260 0.15 -7.69 -15.05
C SER A 260 0.02 -8.48 -13.76
N ILE A 261 0.30 -7.85 -12.63
CA ILE A 261 -0.02 -8.41 -11.32
C ILE A 261 -1.55 -8.35 -11.15
N HIS A 262 -2.13 -9.40 -10.58
CA HIS A 262 -3.56 -9.42 -10.30
C HIS A 262 -3.91 -8.37 -9.21
N PRO A 263 -5.01 -7.62 -9.32
CA PRO A 263 -5.35 -6.55 -8.37
C PRO A 263 -5.49 -7.03 -6.92
N ASN A 264 -5.97 -8.25 -6.72
CA ASN A 264 -6.12 -8.90 -5.41
C ASN A 264 -4.84 -9.62 -4.92
N ILE A 265 -3.66 -9.25 -5.43
CA ILE A 265 -2.35 -9.72 -4.95
C ILE A 265 -1.56 -8.52 -4.44
N GLN A 266 -1.08 -8.60 -3.19
CA GLN A 266 -0.30 -7.52 -2.60
C GLN A 266 1.06 -7.40 -3.29
N SER A 267 1.33 -6.23 -3.86
CA SER A 267 2.61 -5.93 -4.51
C SER A 267 3.58 -5.24 -3.55
N CYS A 268 4.86 -5.60 -3.66
CA CYS A 268 5.94 -4.90 -2.96
C CYS A 268 6.25 -3.59 -3.66
N PHE A 269 6.10 -2.49 -2.92
CA PHE A 269 6.42 -1.16 -3.42
C PHE A 269 7.94 -0.97 -3.49
N SER A 270 8.67 -1.24 -2.40
CA SER A 270 10.12 -1.06 -2.35
C SER A 270 10.80 -2.02 -1.38
N ALA A 271 12.09 -2.27 -1.60
CA ALA A 271 12.92 -3.11 -0.75
C ALA A 271 14.27 -2.45 -0.49
N ILE A 272 14.61 -2.27 0.78
CA ILE A 272 15.80 -1.53 1.20
C ILE A 272 16.52 -2.32 2.28
N LYS A 273 17.84 -2.31 2.25
CA LYS A 273 18.66 -2.82 3.35
C LYS A 273 19.47 -1.70 3.98
N ILE A 274 19.43 -1.56 5.30
CA ILE A 274 20.25 -0.60 6.06
C ILE A 274 21.08 -1.41 7.05
N GLY A 275 22.41 -1.43 6.87
CA GLY A 275 23.28 -2.31 7.66
C GLY A 275 22.85 -3.78 7.56
N SER A 276 22.55 -4.39 8.71
CA SER A 276 22.06 -5.77 8.80
C SER A 276 20.52 -5.90 8.77
N THR A 277 19.78 -4.82 8.55
CA THR A 277 18.31 -4.81 8.66
C THR A 277 17.68 -4.66 7.28
N GLY A 278 16.77 -5.59 6.95
CA GLY A 278 15.98 -5.56 5.73
C GLY A 278 14.62 -4.89 5.97
N HIS A 279 14.16 -4.11 4.99
CA HIS A 279 12.86 -3.45 4.99
C HIS A 279 12.13 -3.73 3.69
N LEU A 280 10.94 -4.32 3.79
CA LEU A 280 9.98 -4.40 2.69
C LEU A 280 8.88 -3.39 2.93
N ILE A 281 8.57 -2.61 1.89
CA ILE A 281 7.64 -1.49 1.95
C ILE A 281 6.48 -1.80 1.02
N PHE A 282 5.26 -1.64 1.54
CA PHE A 282 4.01 -1.97 0.87
C PHE A 282 3.03 -0.80 1.00
N GLU A 283 2.02 -0.80 0.13
CA GLU A 283 0.79 -0.05 0.36
C GLU A 283 0.20 -0.42 1.74
N ALA A 284 -0.27 0.55 2.50
CA ALA A 284 -0.85 0.31 3.82
C ALA A 284 -2.33 -0.09 3.69
N ALA A 285 -2.66 -1.29 4.14
CA ALA A 285 -4.04 -1.73 4.31
C ALA A 285 -4.70 -1.04 5.52
N GLU A 286 -6.04 -0.98 5.52
CA GLU A 286 -6.80 -0.54 6.69
C GLU A 286 -6.77 -1.60 7.79
N CYS A 287 -6.90 -2.88 7.41
CA CYS A 287 -6.84 -4.04 8.30
C CYS A 287 -6.58 -5.33 7.53
N ASN A 288 -6.60 -6.47 8.23
CA ASN A 288 -6.69 -7.80 7.63
C ASN A 288 -8.08 -8.43 7.86
N LEU A 289 -8.38 -9.50 7.15
CA LEU A 289 -9.69 -10.17 7.21
C LEU A 289 -9.97 -10.75 8.60
N SER A 290 -8.95 -11.28 9.30
CA SER A 290 -9.12 -11.78 10.68
C SER A 290 -9.68 -10.69 11.60
N GLN A 291 -9.16 -9.46 11.51
CA GLN A 291 -9.63 -8.35 12.33
C GLN A 291 -11.12 -8.09 12.11
N ILE A 292 -11.60 -8.15 10.86
CA ILE A 292 -13.01 -8.01 10.52
C ILE A 292 -13.84 -9.18 11.09
N LEU A 293 -13.45 -10.41 10.78
CA LEU A 293 -14.20 -11.62 11.14
C LEU A 293 -14.36 -11.78 12.66
N HIS A 294 -13.34 -11.45 13.44
CA HIS A 294 -13.38 -11.54 14.91
C HIS A 294 -13.76 -10.23 15.61
N TRP A 295 -13.99 -9.15 14.85
CA TRP A 295 -14.30 -7.82 15.34
C TRP A 295 -13.28 -7.26 16.34
N GLN A 296 -12.03 -7.12 15.89
CA GLN A 296 -10.96 -6.53 16.69
C GLN A 296 -11.02 -5.00 16.56
N GLU A 297 -11.25 -4.25 17.64
CA GLU A 297 -11.52 -2.79 17.65
C GLU A 297 -10.35 -1.87 17.22
N ALA A 298 -9.37 -2.37 16.47
CA ALA A 298 -8.16 -1.64 16.08
C ALA A 298 -8.31 -0.79 14.80
N PHE A 299 -9.53 -0.66 14.27
CA PHE A 299 -9.84 0.06 13.03
C PHE A 299 -9.81 1.59 13.19
N SER A 300 -9.72 2.31 12.06
CA SER A 300 -10.09 3.73 12.06
C SER A 300 -11.60 3.87 12.35
N ALA A 301 -11.99 4.96 13.04
CA ALA A 301 -13.39 5.17 13.42
C ALA A 301 -14.33 5.28 12.20
N THR A 302 -13.83 5.89 11.12
CA THR A 302 -14.54 6.02 9.84
C THR A 302 -14.75 4.66 9.18
N PHE A 303 -13.69 3.85 9.05
CA PHE A 303 -13.78 2.51 8.49
C PHE A 303 -14.73 1.61 9.28
N CYS A 304 -14.68 1.67 10.62
CA CYS A 304 -15.60 0.94 11.49
C CYS A 304 -17.07 1.36 11.27
N ALA A 305 -17.33 2.65 11.05
CA ALA A 305 -18.67 3.14 10.76
C ALA A 305 -19.18 2.63 9.41
N ASP A 306 -18.33 2.63 8.38
CA ASP A 306 -18.67 2.12 7.05
C ASP A 306 -18.96 0.60 7.08
N ILE A 307 -18.13 -0.19 7.78
CA ILE A 307 -18.40 -1.63 7.98
C ILE A 307 -19.78 -1.85 8.61
N LYS A 308 -20.08 -1.14 9.70
CA LYS A 308 -21.36 -1.32 10.41
C LYS A 308 -22.57 -0.89 9.59
N ARG A 309 -22.42 0.13 8.75
CA ARG A 309 -23.51 0.69 7.94
C ARG A 309 -23.82 -0.18 6.71
N ASP A 310 -22.78 -0.68 6.04
CA ASP A 310 -22.93 -1.17 4.67
C ASP A 310 -22.62 -2.67 4.50
N LEU A 311 -22.01 -3.34 5.49
CA LEU A 311 -21.59 -4.74 5.30
C LEU A 311 -22.77 -5.72 5.28
N LYS A 312 -22.91 -6.39 4.13
CA LYS A 312 -23.89 -7.42 3.82
C LYS A 312 -23.18 -8.72 3.41
N PRO A 313 -23.83 -9.89 3.55
CA PRO A 313 -23.26 -11.16 3.10
C PRO A 313 -22.81 -11.16 1.63
N GLY A 314 -23.57 -10.49 0.74
CA GLY A 314 -23.24 -10.39 -0.68
C GLY A 314 -21.88 -9.75 -0.96
N PHE A 315 -21.42 -8.81 -0.13
CA PHE A 315 -20.08 -8.22 -0.27
C PHE A 315 -18.98 -9.22 0.07
N LEU A 316 -19.18 -10.02 1.11
CA LEU A 316 -18.20 -11.04 1.51
C LEU A 316 -18.04 -12.12 0.43
N LEU A 317 -19.15 -12.54 -0.19
CA LEU A 317 -19.12 -13.50 -1.28
C LEU A 317 -18.48 -12.93 -2.55
N TRP A 318 -18.70 -11.63 -2.82
CA TRP A 318 -18.02 -10.94 -3.92
C TRP A 318 -16.50 -10.94 -3.72
N GLU A 319 -16.03 -10.53 -2.55
CA GLU A 319 -14.59 -10.50 -2.27
C GLU A 319 -13.99 -11.92 -2.22
N ALA A 320 -14.73 -12.92 -1.72
CA ALA A 320 -14.30 -14.31 -1.78
C ALA A 320 -14.11 -14.79 -3.23
N LYS A 321 -14.99 -14.38 -4.14
CA LYS A 321 -14.84 -14.65 -5.57
C LYS A 321 -13.58 -13.98 -6.13
N ASP A 322 -13.34 -12.70 -5.86
CA ASP A 322 -12.14 -12.00 -6.34
C ASP A 322 -10.85 -12.62 -5.80
N LEU A 323 -10.86 -13.11 -4.55
CA LEU A 323 -9.76 -13.91 -4.00
C LEU A 323 -9.56 -15.24 -4.74
N SER A 324 -10.64 -15.92 -5.12
CA SER A 324 -10.56 -17.17 -5.90
C SER A 324 -9.93 -16.94 -7.28
N ASP A 325 -10.25 -15.83 -7.93
CA ASP A 325 -9.65 -15.42 -9.20
C ASP A 325 -8.15 -15.11 -9.04
N ALA A 326 -7.76 -14.47 -7.92
CA ALA A 326 -6.36 -14.24 -7.57
C ALA A 326 -5.60 -15.54 -7.32
N LEU A 327 -6.21 -16.49 -6.61
CA LEU A 327 -5.64 -17.79 -6.31
C LEU A 327 -5.46 -18.62 -7.59
N ASN A 328 -6.46 -18.59 -8.47
CA ASN A 328 -6.39 -19.19 -9.80
C ASN A 328 -5.26 -18.60 -10.63
N TRP A 329 -5.02 -17.29 -10.56
CA TRP A 329 -3.88 -16.65 -11.21
C TRP A 329 -2.53 -17.18 -10.69
N LEU A 330 -2.38 -17.39 -9.38
CA LEU A 330 -1.18 -17.99 -8.78
C LEU A 330 -0.98 -19.45 -9.23
N HIS A 331 -2.07 -20.23 -9.28
CA HIS A 331 -2.06 -21.68 -9.54
C HIS A 331 -1.91 -22.03 -11.04
N LYS A 332 -2.61 -21.33 -11.93
CA LYS A 332 -2.42 -21.43 -13.40
C LYS A 332 -1.11 -20.84 -13.85
N GLY A 333 -0.57 -19.96 -13.02
CA GLY A 333 0.75 -19.37 -13.13
C GLY A 333 0.83 -18.15 -14.03
N PHE A 334 1.89 -17.40 -13.79
CA PHE A 334 2.16 -16.08 -14.32
C PHE A 334 3.54 -16.03 -14.97
N GLY A 335 3.80 -15.00 -15.77
CA GLY A 335 5.07 -14.88 -16.47
C GLY A 335 5.24 -13.51 -17.14
N THR A 336 6.48 -13.27 -17.58
CA THR A 336 6.85 -12.06 -18.30
C THR A 336 6.26 -12.06 -19.70
N LYS A 337 5.85 -10.88 -20.18
CA LYS A 337 5.31 -10.72 -21.53
C LYS A 337 6.37 -11.16 -22.54
N ASN A 338 5.99 -12.05 -23.46
CA ASN A 338 6.86 -12.63 -24.50
C ASN A 338 7.99 -13.56 -23.99
N SER A 339 7.94 -14.03 -22.74
CA SER A 339 8.80 -15.14 -22.29
C SER A 339 8.02 -16.46 -22.33
N PRO A 340 8.64 -17.58 -22.74
CA PRO A 340 8.06 -18.91 -22.53
C PRO A 340 8.04 -19.30 -21.05
N ASP A 341 8.79 -18.61 -20.19
CA ASP A 341 8.87 -18.90 -18.76
C ASP A 341 7.54 -18.59 -18.07
N ARG A 342 6.93 -19.64 -17.52
CA ARG A 342 5.76 -19.55 -16.65
C ARG A 342 6.09 -20.07 -15.27
N PHE A 343 5.51 -19.43 -14.26
CA PHE A 343 5.73 -19.76 -12.87
C PHE A 343 4.42 -20.06 -12.18
N LYS A 344 4.34 -21.15 -11.42
CA LYS A 344 3.24 -21.41 -10.48
C LYS A 344 3.67 -20.98 -9.09
N CYS A 345 2.75 -20.43 -8.31
CA CYS A 345 2.97 -20.12 -6.91
C CYS A 345 2.01 -20.94 -6.05
N TYR A 346 2.56 -21.57 -5.00
CA TYR A 346 1.80 -22.17 -3.90
C TYR A 346 1.99 -21.26 -2.69
N HIS A 347 0.89 -20.73 -2.14
CA HIS A 347 0.98 -19.76 -1.05
C HIS A 347 1.44 -20.43 0.25
N LEU A 348 0.83 -21.56 0.59
CA LEU A 348 1.13 -22.51 1.69
C LEU A 348 1.01 -21.96 3.12
N ASP A 349 0.69 -20.68 3.28
CA ASP A 349 0.30 -20.06 4.56
C ASP A 349 -0.93 -19.15 4.36
N LEU A 350 -1.93 -19.62 3.59
CA LEU A 350 -3.13 -18.83 3.37
C LEU A 350 -4.00 -18.85 4.64
N LYS A 351 -4.35 -17.67 5.15
CA LYS A 351 -5.15 -17.47 6.37
C LYS A 351 -5.77 -16.06 6.37
N PRO A 352 -6.78 -15.79 7.21
CA PRO A 352 -7.40 -14.46 7.28
C PRO A 352 -6.42 -13.32 7.60
N ASP A 353 -5.36 -13.56 8.40
CA ASP A 353 -4.31 -12.57 8.67
C ASP A 353 -3.53 -12.14 7.41
N ASN A 354 -3.44 -13.04 6.42
CA ASN A 354 -2.72 -12.85 5.17
C ASN A 354 -3.64 -12.35 4.04
N ILE A 355 -4.89 -11.98 4.35
CA ILE A 355 -5.81 -11.29 3.44
C ILE A 355 -5.95 -9.87 3.94
N LEU A 356 -5.40 -8.91 3.19
CA LEU A 356 -5.39 -7.49 3.55
C LEU A 356 -6.56 -6.76 2.91
N VAL A 357 -7.15 -5.82 3.63
CA VAL A 357 -8.34 -5.06 3.20
C VAL A 357 -7.96 -3.60 2.95
N PHE A 358 -8.17 -3.16 1.72
CA PHE A 358 -7.90 -1.79 1.26
C PHE A 358 -9.21 -1.05 1.03
N PRO A 359 -9.25 0.28 1.18
CA PRO A 359 -10.37 1.07 0.70
C PRO A 359 -10.54 0.85 -0.80
N SER A 360 -11.78 0.89 -1.30
CA SER A 360 -11.99 0.75 -2.74
C SER A 360 -11.23 1.83 -3.50
N SER A 361 -10.64 1.43 -4.64
CA SER A 361 -10.02 2.36 -5.59
C SER A 361 -11.06 3.20 -6.36
N TYR A 362 -12.35 2.91 -6.18
CA TYR A 362 -13.46 3.48 -6.93
C TYR A 362 -14.58 3.95 -5.99
N ALA A 363 -14.31 5.05 -5.27
CA ALA A 363 -15.22 5.64 -4.28
C ALA A 363 -16.61 6.07 -4.82
N ASP A 364 -16.82 6.02 -6.14
CA ASP A 364 -18.05 6.48 -6.82
C ASP A 364 -19.04 5.34 -7.15
N LEU A 365 -18.74 4.08 -6.81
CA LEU A 365 -19.64 2.95 -7.05
C LEU A 365 -20.36 2.52 -5.76
N PRO A 366 -21.71 2.44 -5.76
CA PRO A 366 -22.51 2.11 -4.55
C PRO A 366 -22.19 0.75 -3.91
N ASP A 367 -21.55 -0.16 -4.65
CA ASP A 367 -21.28 -1.54 -4.25
C ASP A 367 -19.77 -1.88 -4.19
N ASP A 368 -18.88 -0.88 -4.26
CA ASP A 368 -17.43 -1.08 -4.25
C ASP A 368 -16.86 -0.46 -2.96
N ILE A 369 -16.91 -1.24 -1.87
CA ILE A 369 -16.57 -0.74 -0.53
C ILE A 369 -15.07 -0.92 -0.24
N TRP A 370 -14.54 -2.12 -0.47
CA TRP A 370 -13.14 -2.49 -0.20
C TRP A 370 -12.58 -3.41 -1.28
N THR A 371 -11.25 -3.60 -1.27
CA THR A 371 -10.58 -4.60 -2.10
C THR A 371 -9.72 -5.49 -1.24
N TRP A 372 -9.91 -6.81 -1.32
CA TRP A 372 -9.11 -7.80 -0.61
C TRP A 372 -7.89 -8.22 -1.43
N LYS A 373 -6.71 -8.25 -0.80
CA LYS A 373 -5.46 -8.68 -1.44
C LYS A 373 -4.79 -9.79 -0.64
N ILE A 374 -4.36 -10.87 -1.31
CA ILE A 374 -3.52 -11.92 -0.72
C ILE A 374 -2.11 -11.35 -0.49
N ALA A 375 -1.58 -11.53 0.71
CA ALA A 375 -0.30 -11.01 1.16
C ALA A 375 0.54 -12.07 1.90
N ASP A 376 1.77 -11.69 2.24
CA ASP A 376 2.80 -12.52 2.89
C ASP A 376 3.25 -13.74 2.08
N PHE A 377 4.04 -13.46 1.05
CA PHE A 377 4.67 -14.49 0.22
C PHE A 377 5.99 -15.01 0.80
N GLY A 378 6.31 -14.73 2.07
CA GLY A 378 7.58 -15.15 2.69
C GLY A 378 7.71 -16.67 2.79
N GLY A 379 6.58 -17.36 2.97
CA GLY A 379 6.49 -18.81 3.01
C GLY A 379 6.21 -19.49 1.67
N SER A 380 5.90 -18.74 0.62
CA SER A 380 5.42 -19.30 -0.63
C SER A 380 6.50 -20.03 -1.43
N VAL A 381 6.07 -20.98 -2.25
CA VAL A 381 6.92 -21.73 -3.17
C VAL A 381 6.56 -21.36 -4.60
N ILE A 382 7.51 -20.79 -5.35
CA ILE A 382 7.34 -20.43 -6.76
C ILE A 382 8.16 -21.37 -7.63
N LYS A 383 7.49 -22.13 -8.50
CA LYS A 383 8.10 -23.12 -9.40
C LYS A 383 8.04 -22.69 -10.85
N HIS A 384 9.12 -22.89 -11.59
CA HIS A 384 9.16 -22.70 -13.05
C HIS A 384 8.54 -23.91 -13.76
N MET A 385 7.66 -23.68 -14.73
CA MET A 385 6.92 -24.74 -15.43
C MET A 385 7.70 -25.41 -16.58
N GLY A 386 8.87 -24.89 -16.98
CA GLY A 386 9.69 -25.47 -18.05
C GLY A 386 10.69 -26.53 -17.59
N ASN A 387 10.89 -26.68 -16.28
CA ASN A 387 11.80 -27.66 -15.66
C ASN A 387 11.11 -28.97 -15.22
N ILE A 388 10.02 -29.38 -15.89
CA ILE A 388 9.32 -30.66 -15.64
C ILE A 388 10.12 -31.85 -16.21
N SER A 389 11.42 -31.91 -15.93
CA SER A 389 12.24 -33.09 -16.12
C SER A 389 12.49 -33.72 -14.75
N ASN A 390 11.58 -34.57 -14.26
CA ASN A 390 11.71 -35.67 -13.27
C ASN A 390 12.73 -35.62 -12.10
N SER A 391 13.32 -34.47 -11.79
CA SER A 391 14.22 -34.19 -10.68
C SER A 391 14.00 -32.77 -10.14
N ASP A 392 12.79 -32.23 -10.34
CA ASP A 392 12.36 -31.01 -9.64
C ASP A 392 12.42 -31.31 -8.15
N SER A 393 13.25 -30.54 -7.45
CA SER A 393 13.40 -30.55 -6.01
C SER A 393 12.04 -30.82 -5.37
N LYS A 394 11.87 -32.01 -4.77
CA LYS A 394 10.78 -32.25 -3.83
C LYS A 394 10.74 -31.00 -2.97
N ILE A 395 9.58 -30.34 -2.92
CA ILE A 395 9.41 -29.26 -1.95
C ILE A 395 9.92 -29.85 -0.65
N ASP A 396 10.85 -29.18 0.02
CA ASP A 396 11.43 -29.76 1.23
C ASP A 396 10.31 -29.85 2.25
N ALA A 397 9.64 -30.98 2.20
CA ALA A 397 8.44 -31.19 2.96
C ALA A 397 8.84 -31.21 4.44
N SER A 398 10.12 -31.40 4.79
CA SER A 398 10.58 -31.26 6.18
C SER A 398 10.49 -29.81 6.68
N GLU A 399 10.76 -28.82 5.83
CA GLU A 399 10.63 -27.40 6.17
C GLU A 399 9.15 -26.96 6.21
N LEU A 400 8.33 -27.44 5.27
CA LEU A 400 6.88 -27.20 5.30
C LEU A 400 6.20 -27.90 6.49
N ARG A 401 6.63 -29.11 6.84
CA ARG A 401 6.09 -29.88 7.98
C ARG A 401 6.38 -29.23 9.33
N GLN A 402 7.40 -28.36 9.43
CA GLN A 402 7.65 -27.58 10.64
C GLN A 402 6.68 -26.39 10.78
N ARG A 403 5.96 -26.02 9.72
CA ARG A 403 4.97 -24.94 9.75
C ARG A 403 3.62 -25.53 10.17
N THR A 404 3.35 -25.49 11.48
CA THR A 404 2.05 -25.88 12.03
C THR A 404 1.11 -24.67 12.02
N GLY A 405 -0.01 -24.76 11.29
CA GLY A 405 -1.00 -23.67 11.19
C GLY A 405 -2.43 -24.17 11.30
N ILE A 406 -3.34 -23.34 11.84
CA ILE A 406 -4.77 -23.67 12.01
C ILE A 406 -5.42 -24.04 10.66
N TYR A 407 -5.07 -23.30 9.60
CA TYR A 407 -5.59 -23.44 8.23
C TYR A 407 -4.85 -24.47 7.37
N GLN A 408 -3.83 -25.12 7.94
CA GLN A 408 -2.99 -26.08 7.22
C GLN A 408 -3.82 -27.25 6.69
N ALA A 409 -3.50 -27.69 5.48
CA ALA A 409 -4.12 -28.86 4.86
C ALA A 409 -3.59 -30.19 5.45
N PRO A 410 -4.43 -31.24 5.53
CA PRO A 410 -4.05 -32.51 6.15
C PRO A 410 -2.84 -33.18 5.49
N GLU A 411 -2.68 -33.06 4.18
CA GLU A 411 -1.58 -33.67 3.43
C GLU A 411 -0.20 -33.10 3.78
N ILE A 412 -0.14 -31.85 4.27
CA ILE A 412 1.11 -31.26 4.74
C ILE A 412 1.59 -32.03 5.99
N ALA A 413 0.67 -32.50 6.83
CA ALA A 413 0.99 -33.28 8.03
C ALA A 413 1.16 -34.79 7.73
N SER A 414 0.29 -35.38 6.91
CA SER A 414 0.25 -36.83 6.70
C SER A 414 1.41 -37.40 5.87
N ALA A 415 2.12 -36.54 5.11
CA ALA A 415 3.19 -36.91 4.18
C ALA A 415 2.80 -37.92 3.09
N GLN A 416 1.49 -38.18 2.91
CA GLN A 416 0.96 -39.10 1.91
C GLN A 416 0.94 -38.47 0.51
N TYR A 417 0.79 -37.15 0.42
CA TYR A 417 0.76 -36.39 -0.84
C TYR A 417 1.78 -35.25 -0.79
N ASP A 418 2.25 -34.82 -1.97
CA ASP A 418 3.13 -33.66 -2.08
C ASP A 418 2.31 -32.36 -1.93
N PRO A 419 2.73 -31.42 -1.08
CA PRO A 419 2.06 -30.12 -0.96
C PRO A 419 2.02 -29.37 -2.30
N GLY A 420 0.91 -28.72 -2.59
CA GLY A 420 0.71 -28.02 -3.85
C GLY A 420 -0.52 -27.13 -3.83
N THR A 421 -1.14 -26.92 -4.98
CA THR A 421 -2.31 -26.05 -5.13
C THR A 421 -3.48 -26.49 -4.26
N ALA A 422 -3.72 -27.80 -4.12
CA ALA A 422 -4.80 -28.35 -3.30
C ALA A 422 -4.69 -28.01 -1.80
N ALA A 423 -3.46 -27.77 -1.30
CA ALA A 423 -3.25 -27.34 0.08
C ALA A 423 -3.69 -25.88 0.30
N ASP A 424 -3.49 -25.02 -0.72
CA ASP A 424 -4.05 -23.67 -0.71
C ASP A 424 -5.59 -23.71 -0.81
N ILE A 425 -6.16 -24.65 -1.58
CA ILE A 425 -7.62 -24.84 -1.69
C ILE A 425 -8.24 -25.22 -0.34
N TRP A 426 -7.63 -26.14 0.40
CA TRP A 426 -8.07 -26.46 1.76
C TRP A 426 -8.02 -25.25 2.69
N SER A 427 -6.89 -24.54 2.68
CA SER A 427 -6.71 -23.30 3.47
C SER A 427 -7.80 -22.27 3.12
N PHE A 428 -8.11 -22.14 1.83
CA PHE A 428 -9.18 -21.28 1.34
C PHE A 428 -10.56 -21.75 1.80
N GLY A 429 -10.84 -23.05 1.77
CA GLY A 429 -12.08 -23.62 2.31
C GLY A 429 -12.29 -23.32 3.79
N CYS A 430 -11.23 -23.35 4.59
CA CYS A 430 -11.27 -22.94 6.00
C CYS A 430 -11.61 -21.44 6.16
N ILE A 431 -11.08 -20.58 5.29
CA ILE A 431 -11.39 -19.14 5.26
C ILE A 431 -12.84 -18.91 4.83
N LEU A 432 -13.31 -19.62 3.79
CA LEU A 432 -14.70 -19.55 3.33
C LEU A 432 -15.68 -19.99 4.43
N LEU A 433 -15.30 -20.98 5.24
CA LEU A 433 -16.09 -21.39 6.39
C LEU A 433 -16.23 -20.29 7.45
N GLU A 434 -15.15 -19.55 7.75
CA GLU A 434 -15.26 -18.40 8.66
C GLU A 434 -16.08 -17.25 8.04
N ILE A 435 -15.97 -17.05 6.73
CA ILE A 435 -16.82 -16.10 5.99
C ILE A 435 -18.29 -16.52 6.08
N LEU A 436 -18.61 -17.81 5.92
CA LEU A 436 -19.97 -18.34 6.07
C LEU A 436 -20.49 -18.11 7.50
N ALA A 437 -19.67 -18.43 8.51
CA ALA A 437 -20.00 -18.17 9.90
C ALA A 437 -20.33 -16.70 10.14
N PHE A 438 -19.48 -15.80 9.65
CA PHE A 438 -19.68 -14.36 9.76
C PHE A 438 -20.90 -13.86 8.99
N ALA A 439 -21.13 -14.37 7.77
CA ALA A 439 -22.31 -14.05 6.98
C ALA A 439 -23.61 -14.49 7.66
N HIS A 440 -23.57 -15.61 8.40
CA HIS A 440 -24.72 -16.17 9.11
C HIS A 440 -25.07 -15.40 10.40
N GLY A 441 -24.07 -15.05 11.21
CA GLY A 441 -24.32 -14.49 12.55
C GLY A 441 -23.24 -13.54 13.06
N GLY A 442 -22.49 -12.92 12.15
CA GLY A 442 -21.44 -11.96 12.45
C GLY A 442 -20.31 -12.54 13.31
N PRO A 443 -19.59 -11.67 14.06
CA PRO A 443 -18.46 -12.08 14.89
C PRO A 443 -18.81 -13.10 15.98
N GLY A 444 -20.08 -13.15 16.40
CA GLY A 444 -20.56 -14.11 17.39
C GLY A 444 -20.54 -15.54 16.88
N SER A 445 -20.92 -15.74 15.62
CA SER A 445 -20.93 -17.05 14.95
C SER A 445 -19.50 -17.55 14.67
N VAL A 446 -18.59 -16.68 14.24
CA VAL A 446 -17.15 -17.00 14.10
C VAL A 446 -16.56 -17.47 15.43
N LYS A 447 -16.87 -16.79 16.54
CA LYS A 447 -16.46 -17.24 17.89
C LYS A 447 -17.08 -18.59 18.27
N GLY A 448 -18.29 -18.89 17.79
CA GLY A 448 -18.93 -20.20 17.94
C GLY A 448 -18.11 -21.30 17.27
N LEU A 449 -17.75 -21.10 16.00
CA LEU A 449 -16.88 -22.00 15.23
C LEU A 449 -15.52 -22.18 15.92
N GLU A 450 -14.88 -21.09 16.38
CA GLU A 450 -13.61 -21.17 17.11
C GLU A 450 -13.70 -22.02 18.39
N ARG A 451 -14.79 -21.93 19.14
CA ARG A 451 -14.98 -22.74 20.36
C ARG A 451 -15.09 -24.23 20.03
N VAL A 452 -15.85 -24.57 18.99
CA VAL A 452 -15.97 -25.96 18.52
C VAL A 452 -14.61 -26.47 18.04
N ARG A 453 -13.92 -25.70 17.20
CA ARG A 453 -12.58 -26.05 16.72
C ARG A 453 -11.59 -26.22 17.88
N ASN A 454 -11.49 -25.25 18.79
CA ASN A 454 -10.52 -25.31 19.90
C ASN A 454 -10.91 -26.32 21.00
N SER A 455 -12.08 -26.96 20.91
CA SER A 455 -12.42 -28.05 21.82
C SER A 455 -11.37 -29.17 21.73
N ASN A 456 -11.09 -29.82 22.86
CA ASN A 456 -10.15 -30.95 22.95
C ASN A 456 -8.69 -30.64 22.56
N ASN A 457 -8.24 -29.39 22.62
CA ASN A 457 -6.88 -28.96 22.28
C ASN A 457 -6.42 -29.32 20.85
N LYS A 458 -7.36 -29.50 19.91
CA LYS A 458 -7.07 -29.77 18.50
C LYS A 458 -7.22 -28.48 17.69
N PRO A 459 -6.14 -27.82 17.24
CA PRO A 459 -6.27 -26.53 16.58
C PRO A 459 -6.73 -26.63 15.12
N HIS A 460 -6.58 -27.78 14.46
CA HIS A 460 -6.91 -27.97 13.05
C HIS A 460 -8.40 -28.21 12.79
N PHE A 461 -8.82 -27.96 11.54
CA PHE A 461 -10.17 -28.28 11.05
C PHE A 461 -10.36 -29.78 10.75
N TYR A 462 -9.28 -30.53 10.56
CA TYR A 462 -9.30 -31.98 10.39
C TYR A 462 -8.95 -32.73 11.69
N ASP A 463 -9.32 -34.00 11.77
CA ASP A 463 -8.89 -34.88 12.86
C ASP A 463 -7.50 -35.47 12.58
N ASP A 464 -6.57 -35.35 13.54
CA ASP A 464 -5.17 -35.77 13.35
C ASP A 464 -4.99 -37.28 13.06
N SER A 465 -6.00 -38.11 13.36
CA SER A 465 -5.93 -39.55 13.12
C SER A 465 -6.51 -39.96 11.77
N THR A 466 -7.62 -39.33 11.34
CA THR A 466 -8.31 -39.68 10.09
C THR A 466 -7.98 -38.75 8.94
N TYR A 467 -7.48 -37.55 9.22
CA TYR A 467 -7.26 -36.45 8.29
C TYR A 467 -8.52 -35.97 7.55
N THR A 468 -9.70 -36.35 8.03
CA THR A 468 -10.99 -35.87 7.51
C THR A 468 -11.43 -34.62 8.28
N LEU A 469 -12.30 -33.80 7.68
CA LEU A 469 -13.01 -32.73 8.40
C LEU A 469 -13.59 -33.29 9.70
N ARG A 470 -13.37 -32.60 10.82
CA ARG A 470 -13.82 -33.08 12.12
C ARG A 470 -15.34 -33.12 12.19
N GLU A 471 -15.84 -34.15 12.85
CA GLU A 471 -17.28 -34.37 13.01
C GLU A 471 -17.95 -33.27 13.82
N ASP A 472 -17.27 -32.72 14.84
CA ASP A 472 -17.81 -31.62 15.64
C ASP A 472 -17.93 -30.32 14.83
N VAL A 473 -16.96 -30.02 13.97
CA VAL A 473 -17.01 -28.90 13.02
C VAL A 473 -18.12 -29.12 11.99
N ARG A 474 -18.23 -30.33 11.41
CA ARG A 474 -19.31 -30.68 10.47
C ARG A 474 -20.70 -30.53 11.10
N ALA A 475 -20.89 -31.09 12.30
CA ALA A 475 -22.14 -30.95 13.04
C ALA A 475 -22.48 -29.48 13.37
N TRP A 476 -21.47 -28.65 13.62
CA TRP A 476 -21.67 -27.20 13.81
C TRP A 476 -22.14 -26.52 12.52
N ILE A 477 -21.52 -26.84 11.37
CA ILE A 477 -21.92 -26.31 10.05
C ILE A 477 -23.35 -26.72 9.71
N ASP A 478 -23.70 -28.00 9.93
CA ASP A 478 -25.03 -28.53 9.65
C ASP A 478 -26.11 -27.96 10.59
N GLY A 479 -25.70 -27.52 11.79
CA GLY A 479 -26.56 -26.84 12.76
C GLY A 479 -26.82 -25.36 12.46
N LEU A 480 -26.17 -24.77 11.45
CA LEU A 480 -26.45 -23.40 11.02
C LEU A 480 -27.81 -23.36 10.31
N ASP A 481 -28.73 -22.56 10.85
CA ASP A 481 -30.03 -22.29 10.22
C ASP A 481 -29.86 -21.35 9.02
N ILE A 482 -29.46 -21.91 7.88
CA ILE A 482 -29.22 -21.19 6.62
C ILE A 482 -30.43 -21.38 5.71
N VAL A 483 -31.27 -20.34 5.63
CA VAL A 483 -32.48 -20.33 4.77
C VAL A 483 -32.16 -19.86 3.35
N ASP A 484 -31.15 -19.01 3.17
CA ASP A 484 -30.77 -18.45 1.87
C ASP A 484 -30.11 -19.52 0.98
N ALA A 485 -30.67 -19.74 -0.22
CA ALA A 485 -30.19 -20.76 -1.15
C ALA A 485 -28.76 -20.51 -1.67
N GLY A 486 -28.32 -19.25 -1.73
CA GLY A 486 -26.95 -18.90 -2.09
C GLY A 486 -25.97 -19.29 -1.00
N LEU A 487 -26.29 -19.01 0.27
CA LEU A 487 -25.49 -19.46 1.42
C LEU A 487 -25.50 -20.98 1.60
N GLN A 488 -26.58 -21.67 1.23
CA GLN A 488 -26.60 -23.14 1.17
C GLN A 488 -25.62 -23.68 0.12
N GLY A 489 -25.66 -23.14 -1.11
CA GLY A 489 -24.70 -23.52 -2.15
C GLY A 489 -23.25 -23.18 -1.75
N PHE A 490 -23.04 -22.07 -1.04
CA PHE A 490 -21.73 -21.70 -0.50
C PHE A 490 -21.23 -22.70 0.57
N ARG A 491 -22.13 -23.19 1.45
CA ARG A 491 -21.83 -24.27 2.40
C ARG A 491 -21.46 -25.57 1.69
N ASP A 492 -22.20 -25.94 0.65
CA ASP A 492 -21.96 -27.19 -0.07
C ASP A 492 -20.58 -27.15 -0.76
N LEU A 493 -20.22 -26.01 -1.35
CA LEU A 493 -18.87 -25.76 -1.88
C LEU A 493 -17.79 -25.93 -0.80
N ILE A 494 -17.99 -25.39 0.41
CA ILE A 494 -17.04 -25.52 1.52
C ILE A 494 -16.74 -27.00 1.82
N TYR A 495 -17.73 -27.89 1.75
CA TYR A 495 -17.48 -29.31 1.95
C TYR A 495 -16.58 -29.92 0.86
N GLU A 496 -16.75 -29.52 -0.40
CA GLU A 496 -15.88 -29.96 -1.51
C GLU A 496 -14.42 -29.51 -1.32
N LEU A 497 -14.19 -28.30 -0.79
CA LEU A 497 -12.83 -27.79 -0.54
C LEU A 497 -12.16 -28.45 0.67
N LEU A 498 -12.96 -28.95 1.62
CA LEU A 498 -12.51 -29.57 2.86
C LEU A 498 -12.53 -31.12 2.77
N GLU A 499 -12.43 -31.65 1.55
CA GLU A 499 -12.24 -33.07 1.32
C GLU A 499 -10.84 -33.54 1.74
N ARG A 500 -10.78 -34.77 2.26
CA ARG A 500 -9.52 -35.36 2.76
C ARG A 500 -8.50 -35.51 1.63
N ASP A 501 -8.90 -36.15 0.53
CA ASP A 501 -8.01 -36.40 -0.60
C ASP A 501 -7.80 -35.10 -1.39
N PRO A 502 -6.55 -34.64 -1.57
CA PRO A 502 -6.27 -33.44 -2.35
C PRO A 502 -6.79 -33.49 -3.79
N GLU A 503 -6.89 -34.68 -4.40
CA GLU A 503 -7.35 -34.85 -5.79
C GLU A 503 -8.88 -34.75 -5.92
N ASP A 504 -9.63 -34.95 -4.83
CA ASP A 504 -11.08 -34.79 -4.81
C ASP A 504 -11.50 -33.31 -4.65
N ARG A 505 -10.56 -32.42 -4.33
CA ARG A 505 -10.82 -30.98 -4.18
C ARG A 505 -10.88 -30.29 -5.54
N PRO A 506 -11.80 -29.32 -5.74
CA PRO A 506 -11.83 -28.51 -6.96
C PRO A 506 -10.56 -27.67 -7.11
N THR A 507 -10.18 -27.34 -8.34
CA THR A 507 -9.10 -26.37 -8.57
C THR A 507 -9.62 -24.94 -8.35
N ALA A 508 -8.72 -23.97 -8.14
CA ALA A 508 -9.12 -22.57 -8.02
C ALA A 508 -9.90 -22.04 -9.24
N GLN A 509 -9.73 -22.64 -10.42
CA GLN A 509 -10.53 -22.30 -11.60
C GLN A 509 -11.98 -22.77 -11.50
N ASP A 510 -12.19 -23.93 -10.88
CA ASP A 510 -13.51 -24.57 -10.79
C ASP A 510 -14.39 -23.88 -9.74
N LEU A 511 -13.79 -23.09 -8.84
CA LEU A 511 -14.49 -22.31 -7.82
C LEU A 511 -15.34 -21.17 -8.39
N LYS A 512 -15.05 -20.72 -9.62
CA LYS A 512 -15.65 -19.52 -10.19
C LYS A 512 -17.18 -19.64 -10.29
N ASP A 513 -17.67 -20.70 -10.92
CA ASP A 513 -19.11 -20.84 -11.19
C ASP A 513 -19.93 -21.06 -9.89
N PRO A 514 -19.48 -21.89 -8.93
CA PRO A 514 -20.15 -22.01 -7.63
C PRO A 514 -20.17 -20.71 -6.82
N LEU A 515 -19.08 -19.95 -6.81
CA LEU A 515 -19.01 -18.66 -6.10
C LEU A 515 -19.88 -17.59 -6.77
N ASP A 516 -19.89 -17.54 -8.11
CA ASP A 516 -20.79 -16.67 -8.88
C ASP A 516 -22.26 -17.00 -8.57
N PHE A 517 -22.61 -18.30 -8.57
CA PHE A 517 -23.96 -18.74 -8.23
C PHE A 517 -24.36 -18.33 -6.80
N ALA A 518 -23.49 -18.60 -5.82
CA ALA A 518 -23.76 -18.25 -4.43
C ALA A 518 -23.94 -16.72 -4.27
N TRP A 519 -23.05 -15.94 -4.87
CA TRP A 519 -23.10 -14.48 -4.82
C TRP A 519 -24.38 -13.92 -5.47
N ASP A 520 -24.71 -14.37 -6.69
CA ASP A 520 -25.91 -13.88 -7.39
C ASP A 520 -27.18 -14.18 -6.61
N ARG A 521 -27.27 -15.35 -5.96
CA ARG A 521 -28.42 -15.69 -5.11
C ARG A 521 -28.50 -14.82 -3.87
N VAL A 522 -27.39 -14.65 -3.15
CA VAL A 522 -27.34 -13.81 -1.93
C VAL A 522 -27.63 -12.35 -2.27
N ARG A 523 -27.06 -11.81 -3.35
CA ARG A 523 -27.29 -10.41 -3.74
C ARG A 523 -28.74 -10.14 -4.15
N MET A 524 -29.40 -11.10 -4.80
CA MET A 524 -30.79 -10.96 -5.23
C MET A 524 -31.81 -11.26 -4.11
N GLY A 525 -31.36 -11.82 -2.99
CA GLY A 525 -32.17 -12.06 -1.80
C GLY A 525 -32.41 -10.79 -0.98
N ALA A 526 -33.40 -10.84 -0.07
CA ALA A 526 -33.70 -9.76 0.88
C ALA A 526 -32.71 -9.76 2.07
N ASN A 527 -31.42 -9.93 1.81
CA ASN A 527 -30.43 -10.16 2.86
C ASN A 527 -30.15 -8.87 3.66
N ASP A 528 -30.39 -8.96 4.96
CA ASP A 528 -30.22 -7.89 5.93
C ASP A 528 -28.74 -7.53 6.15
N LEU A 529 -28.49 -6.38 6.77
CA LEU A 529 -27.16 -6.00 7.27
C LEU A 529 -26.67 -7.02 8.29
N ILE A 530 -25.39 -7.37 8.23
CA ILE A 530 -24.77 -8.30 9.21
C ILE A 530 -24.78 -7.66 10.61
N PHE A 531 -24.65 -6.34 10.68
CA PHE A 531 -24.78 -5.58 11.92
C PHE A 531 -26.17 -4.93 11.96
N PRO A 532 -27.08 -5.39 12.84
CA PRO A 532 -28.37 -4.74 12.98
C PRO A 532 -28.19 -3.30 13.49
N THR A 533 -28.95 -2.37 12.95
CA THR A 533 -29.09 -1.01 13.51
C THR A 533 -29.58 -1.13 14.96
N PRO A 534 -29.07 -0.33 15.92
CA PRO A 534 -29.62 -0.32 17.26
C PRO A 534 -31.13 -0.07 17.15
N SER A 535 -31.94 -1.06 17.55
CA SER A 535 -33.38 -0.89 17.66
C SER A 535 -33.61 0.29 18.59
N GLU A 536 -34.24 1.36 18.07
CA GLU A 536 -34.83 2.38 18.93
C GLU A 536 -35.79 1.63 19.86
N ALA A 537 -35.43 1.59 21.14
CA ALA A 537 -36.31 1.10 22.16
C ALA A 537 -37.59 1.95 22.12
N SER A 538 -38.72 1.27 22.16
CA SER A 538 -40.04 1.89 22.29
C SER A 538 -40.10 2.79 23.53
N THR A 539 -40.11 4.10 23.33
CA THR A 539 -40.60 5.05 24.33
C THR A 539 -41.64 5.97 23.73
N SER A 540 -42.90 5.63 24.04
CA SER A 540 -44.05 6.50 24.23
C SER A 540 -43.74 8.01 24.36
N GLU A 541 -44.35 8.78 23.47
CA GLU A 541 -44.89 10.14 23.60
C GLU A 541 -44.35 11.04 24.72
N GLN A 542 -43.60 12.08 24.32
CA GLN A 542 -44.00 13.48 24.53
C GLN A 542 -43.11 14.40 23.68
N ALA A 543 -43.73 14.99 22.65
CA ALA A 543 -43.16 16.05 21.84
C ALA A 543 -43.14 17.36 22.62
N THR A 544 -42.02 18.08 22.58
CA THR A 544 -42.03 19.55 22.44
C THR A 544 -40.81 19.99 21.63
N ASP A 545 -41.10 20.79 20.62
CA ASP A 545 -40.26 21.34 19.58
C ASP A 545 -39.07 22.17 20.10
N ILE A 546 -37.92 22.03 19.42
CA ILE A 546 -36.98 23.13 19.17
C ILE A 546 -36.50 23.04 17.73
N GLU A 547 -36.76 24.11 16.98
CA GLU A 547 -36.49 24.28 15.55
C GLU A 547 -35.10 24.88 15.24
N MET A 548 -34.63 24.55 14.02
CA MET A 548 -33.72 25.27 13.10
C MET A 548 -32.24 24.84 13.01
N PRO A 549 -31.55 24.96 11.84
CA PRO A 549 -32.03 25.21 10.46
C PRO A 549 -31.57 24.19 9.39
N THR A 550 -32.39 24.07 8.34
CA THR A 550 -32.17 23.33 7.08
C THR A 550 -31.18 24.01 6.14
N ASN A 551 -30.18 23.27 5.65
CA ASN A 551 -29.45 23.59 4.42
C ASN A 551 -29.67 22.43 3.43
N ASP A 552 -30.44 22.70 2.38
CA ASP A 552 -30.61 21.78 1.24
C ASP A 552 -29.30 21.61 0.46
N PRO A 553 -28.96 20.40 -0.02
CA PRO A 553 -27.95 20.22 -1.05
C PRO A 553 -28.47 20.68 -2.43
N PRO A 554 -27.59 21.07 -3.37
CA PRO A 554 -27.98 21.67 -4.63
C PRO A 554 -28.68 20.66 -5.55
N LEU A 555 -29.87 21.01 -6.03
CA LEU A 555 -30.55 20.31 -7.13
C LEU A 555 -29.69 20.35 -8.40
N ILE A 556 -29.19 19.19 -8.83
CA ILE A 556 -28.73 18.97 -10.21
C ILE A 556 -29.98 18.93 -11.09
N ARG A 557 -30.18 19.94 -11.94
CA ARG A 557 -31.23 19.93 -12.96
C ARG A 557 -30.80 19.06 -14.13
N VAL A 558 -31.53 17.96 -14.34
CA VAL A 558 -31.43 17.14 -15.55
C VAL A 558 -32.07 17.94 -16.70
N ILE A 559 -31.33 18.10 -17.79
CA ILE A 559 -31.83 18.69 -19.05
C ILE A 559 -32.46 17.54 -19.87
N ASP A 560 -33.72 17.71 -20.27
CA ASP A 560 -34.48 16.78 -21.12
C ASP A 560 -34.16 16.97 -22.62
N GLY A 561 -33.92 15.87 -23.34
CA GLY A 561 -33.90 15.81 -24.81
C GLY A 561 -33.06 14.66 -25.40
N PRO A 562 -33.54 13.93 -26.43
CA PRO A 562 -32.82 12.80 -27.03
C PRO A 562 -31.66 13.25 -27.93
N GLN A 563 -30.48 12.64 -27.75
CA GLN A 563 -29.27 12.90 -28.56
C GLN A 563 -28.90 11.68 -29.43
N PRO A 564 -28.40 11.86 -30.67
CA PRO A 564 -28.06 10.75 -31.56
C PRO A 564 -26.71 10.09 -31.24
N VAL A 565 -26.68 8.76 -31.26
CA VAL A 565 -25.49 7.93 -30.99
C VAL A 565 -24.63 7.69 -32.24
N CYS A 566 -23.31 7.78 -32.09
CA CYS A 566 -22.32 7.48 -33.13
C CYS A 566 -22.45 6.05 -33.69
N HIS A 567 -22.41 5.92 -35.03
CA HIS A 567 -22.57 4.67 -35.79
C HIS A 567 -21.59 3.56 -35.37
N GLN A 568 -20.39 3.92 -34.91
CA GLN A 568 -19.38 2.97 -34.45
C GLN A 568 -19.80 2.22 -33.17
N ILE A 569 -20.45 2.93 -32.24
CA ILE A 569 -20.92 2.38 -30.96
C ILE A 569 -22.12 1.46 -31.17
N LYS A 570 -23.03 1.82 -32.08
CA LYS A 570 -24.13 0.95 -32.53
C LYS A 570 -23.64 -0.38 -33.14
N LYS A 571 -22.47 -0.38 -33.79
CA LYS A 571 -21.89 -1.57 -34.42
C LYS A 571 -21.22 -2.52 -33.41
N GLU A 572 -20.60 -1.98 -32.36
CA GLU A 572 -19.96 -2.78 -31.31
C GLU A 572 -20.98 -3.38 -30.33
N LEU A 573 -22.03 -2.61 -29.96
CA LEU A 573 -23.15 -3.11 -29.14
C LEU A 573 -23.85 -4.33 -29.76
N ARG A 574 -23.86 -4.44 -31.09
CA ARG A 574 -24.45 -5.59 -31.82
C ARG A 574 -23.54 -6.81 -31.90
N LYS A 575 -22.23 -6.68 -31.65
CA LYS A 575 -21.24 -7.73 -31.91
C LYS A 575 -20.77 -8.50 -30.68
N THR A 576 -20.86 -7.92 -29.47
CA THR A 576 -20.35 -8.58 -28.25
C THR A 576 -21.24 -8.36 -27.01
N PRO A 577 -22.41 -9.03 -26.92
CA PRO A 577 -23.31 -8.91 -25.77
C PRO A 577 -22.71 -9.43 -24.45
N LEU A 578 -21.85 -10.45 -24.52
CA LEU A 578 -21.25 -11.15 -23.35
C LEU A 578 -20.16 -10.35 -22.60
N LYS A 579 -19.70 -9.22 -23.16
CA LYS A 579 -18.73 -8.31 -22.52
C LYS A 579 -19.39 -7.05 -21.94
N CYS A 580 -20.72 -7.04 -21.91
CA CYS A 580 -21.51 -5.91 -21.44
C CYS A 580 -22.07 -6.19 -20.03
N ARG A 581 -21.83 -5.27 -19.09
CA ARG A 581 -22.60 -5.21 -17.83
C ARG A 581 -23.89 -4.47 -18.12
N ILE A 582 -25.02 -5.03 -17.71
CA ILE A 582 -26.34 -4.40 -17.86
C ILE A 582 -26.93 -4.22 -16.46
N SER A 583 -27.26 -2.98 -16.10
CA SER A 583 -28.06 -2.65 -14.92
C SER A 583 -29.36 -2.04 -15.39
N THR A 584 -30.50 -2.36 -14.76
CA THR A 584 -31.82 -1.87 -15.18
C THR A 584 -32.64 -1.44 -13.97
N ASN A 585 -33.45 -0.40 -14.13
CA ASN A 585 -34.45 0.03 -13.15
C ASN A 585 -35.89 -0.24 -13.62
N GLY A 586 -36.07 -1.10 -14.64
CA GLY A 586 -37.36 -1.46 -15.22
C GLY A 586 -37.85 -0.54 -16.35
N SER A 587 -37.43 0.73 -16.37
CA SER A 587 -37.76 1.68 -17.46
C SER A 587 -36.56 2.08 -18.32
N HIS A 588 -35.34 1.93 -17.77
CA HIS A 588 -34.09 2.23 -18.44
C HIS A 588 -33.05 1.15 -18.08
N ALA A 589 -32.16 0.85 -19.03
CA ALA A 589 -31.00 0.01 -18.79
C ALA A 589 -29.71 0.80 -19.05
N ILE A 590 -28.69 0.56 -18.24
CA ILE A 590 -27.33 1.06 -18.42
C ILE A 590 -26.49 -0.12 -18.90
N VAL A 591 -25.92 0.02 -20.09
CA VAL A 591 -25.08 -0.99 -20.72
C VAL A 591 -23.64 -0.48 -20.73
N GLN A 592 -22.74 -1.16 -20.01
CA GLN A 592 -21.33 -0.81 -19.91
C GLN A 592 -20.46 -1.88 -20.57
N MET A 593 -19.53 -1.46 -21.43
CA MET A 593 -18.61 -2.35 -22.15
C MET A 593 -17.16 -1.89 -21.99
N ARG A 594 -16.25 -2.85 -21.82
CA ARG A 594 -14.79 -2.63 -21.88
C ARG A 594 -14.29 -2.99 -23.28
N THR A 595 -13.75 -2.02 -24.02
CA THR A 595 -13.19 -2.24 -25.36
C THR A 595 -11.71 -2.59 -25.28
N GLU A 596 -11.23 -3.45 -26.19
CA GLU A 596 -9.82 -3.86 -26.25
C GLU A 596 -8.89 -2.82 -26.90
N ARG A 597 -9.46 -1.70 -27.39
CA ARG A 597 -8.71 -0.60 -28.03
C ARG A 597 -9.00 0.70 -27.33
N ASN A 598 -7.95 1.47 -27.08
CA ASN A 598 -8.04 2.82 -26.53
C ASN A 598 -8.85 3.69 -27.50
N CYS A 599 -10.04 4.16 -27.10
CA CYS A 599 -10.91 4.99 -27.93
C CYS A 599 -10.48 6.47 -27.95
N SER A 600 -9.25 6.75 -27.52
CA SER A 600 -8.62 8.07 -27.34
C SER A 600 -8.44 8.90 -28.62
N ALA A 601 -9.02 8.50 -29.76
CA ALA A 601 -9.09 9.30 -30.98
C ALA A 601 -10.30 10.25 -31.03
N VAL A 602 -11.15 10.27 -29.99
CA VAL A 602 -12.19 11.31 -29.84
C VAL A 602 -11.65 12.38 -28.90
N SER A 603 -10.82 13.27 -29.44
CA SER A 603 -10.34 14.44 -28.74
C SER A 603 -11.47 15.45 -28.59
N MET A 604 -12.06 15.61 -27.40
CA MET A 604 -12.49 16.89 -26.83
C MET A 604 -12.67 16.71 -25.30
N THR A 605 -11.89 17.43 -24.50
CA THR A 605 -12.02 17.61 -23.05
C THR A 605 -13.26 18.46 -22.70
N PRO A 606 -13.68 18.50 -21.42
CA PRO A 606 -15.06 18.33 -21.00
C PRO A 606 -15.89 19.58 -21.18
N GLY A 607 -17.06 19.41 -21.79
CA GLY A 607 -18.05 20.45 -21.91
C GLY A 607 -19.28 19.88 -22.57
N TRP A 608 -20.35 19.76 -21.79
CA TRP A 608 -21.70 19.65 -22.33
C TRP A 608 -21.89 20.78 -23.36
N ASN A 609 -22.13 20.47 -24.64
CA ASN A 609 -23.16 21.10 -25.47
C ASN A 609 -23.20 20.62 -26.94
N GLU A 610 -24.41 20.78 -27.48
CA GLU A 610 -25.01 20.23 -28.70
C GLU A 610 -24.61 20.89 -30.02
N ARG A 611 -24.76 20.15 -31.14
CA ARG A 611 -25.75 20.40 -32.21
C ARG A 611 -25.49 19.51 -33.44
N SER A 612 -26.51 18.77 -33.87
CA SER A 612 -27.07 18.77 -35.24
C SER A 612 -27.72 17.44 -35.61
N THR A 613 -28.95 17.56 -36.12
CA THR A 613 -29.93 16.56 -36.56
C THR A 613 -29.55 15.82 -37.84
N GLN A 614 -29.75 14.49 -37.91
CA GLN A 614 -30.27 13.80 -39.10
C GLN A 614 -30.72 12.34 -38.82
N GLU A 615 -31.84 11.95 -39.43
CA GLU A 615 -32.56 10.67 -39.28
C GLU A 615 -31.81 9.43 -39.81
N PRO A 616 -31.96 8.23 -39.19
CA PRO A 616 -31.43 7.00 -39.76
C PRO A 616 -32.46 6.29 -40.65
N ARG A 617 -32.13 6.15 -41.94
CA ARG A 617 -32.80 5.20 -42.84
C ARG A 617 -32.46 3.75 -42.47
N ASN A 618 -33.54 2.96 -42.43
CA ASN A 618 -33.67 1.51 -42.35
C ASN A 618 -32.49 0.66 -42.85
N LEU A 619 -32.24 -0.46 -42.15
CA LEU A 619 -32.11 -1.84 -42.67
C LEU A 619 -31.63 -2.78 -41.54
N LEU A 620 -32.56 -3.59 -41.03
CA LEU A 620 -32.28 -4.86 -40.34
C LEU A 620 -33.24 -5.90 -40.93
N THR A 621 -32.72 -7.05 -41.32
CA THR A 621 -33.50 -8.26 -41.53
C THR A 621 -33.23 -9.20 -40.36
N GLU A 622 -34.32 -9.43 -39.60
CA GLU A 622 -34.70 -10.64 -38.87
C GLU A 622 -33.73 -11.24 -37.83
N GLU A 623 -33.84 -10.75 -36.60
CA GLU A 623 -34.16 -11.52 -35.37
C GLU A 623 -34.51 -10.49 -34.28
N GLU A 624 -35.54 -10.77 -33.48
CA GLU A 624 -36.36 -9.82 -32.68
C GLU A 624 -35.60 -8.65 -32.04
N THR A 625 -35.65 -7.51 -32.74
CA THR A 625 -35.11 -6.23 -32.28
C THR A 625 -36.02 -5.63 -31.22
N HIS A 626 -35.64 -5.77 -29.95
CA HIS A 626 -36.15 -4.91 -28.91
C HIS A 626 -35.78 -3.45 -29.28
N LYS A 627 -36.80 -2.59 -29.47
CA LYS A 627 -36.61 -1.18 -29.80
C LYS A 627 -36.17 -0.42 -28.54
N TYR A 628 -34.87 -0.30 -28.38
CA TYR A 628 -34.27 0.56 -27.37
C TYR A 628 -33.89 1.91 -28.00
N ASP A 629 -34.33 3.00 -27.38
CA ASP A 629 -33.79 4.34 -27.65
C ASP A 629 -32.60 4.57 -26.73
N VAL A 630 -31.47 4.99 -27.28
CA VAL A 630 -30.30 5.35 -26.47
C VAL A 630 -30.43 6.81 -26.08
N GLU A 631 -30.57 7.07 -24.78
CA GLU A 631 -30.75 8.41 -24.25
C GLU A 631 -29.42 9.13 -24.02
N LYS A 632 -28.40 8.43 -23.50
CA LYS A 632 -27.09 9.01 -23.18
C LYS A 632 -25.97 8.01 -23.43
N VAL A 633 -24.80 8.49 -23.83
CA VAL A 633 -23.57 7.69 -23.95
C VAL A 633 -22.40 8.44 -23.34
N ALA A 634 -21.61 7.76 -22.52
CA ALA A 634 -20.38 8.28 -21.93
C ALA A 634 -19.21 7.34 -22.28
N VAL A 635 -18.04 7.92 -22.56
CA VAL A 635 -16.82 7.17 -22.90
C VAL A 635 -15.66 7.72 -22.09
N GLU A 636 -14.94 6.83 -21.42
CA GLU A 636 -13.74 7.18 -20.66
C GLU A 636 -12.66 6.10 -20.84
N GLY A 637 -11.55 6.48 -21.47
CA GLY A 637 -10.44 5.57 -21.79
C GLY A 637 -10.85 4.39 -22.67
N THR A 638 -10.93 3.19 -22.07
CA THR A 638 -11.34 1.93 -22.72
C THR A 638 -12.78 1.53 -22.42
N PHE A 639 -13.55 2.39 -21.75
CA PHE A 639 -14.92 2.08 -21.32
C PHE A 639 -15.94 2.95 -22.04
N CYS A 640 -17.07 2.33 -22.39
CA CYS A 640 -18.24 2.98 -22.96
C CYS A 640 -19.48 2.57 -22.14
N ALA A 641 -20.29 3.53 -21.72
CA ALA A 641 -21.56 3.30 -21.04
C ALA A 641 -22.70 3.97 -21.82
N ALA A 642 -23.81 3.27 -22.02
CA ALA A 642 -25.00 3.79 -22.71
C ALA A 642 -26.25 3.61 -21.84
N LEU A 643 -26.99 4.69 -21.62
CA LEU A 643 -28.33 4.67 -21.04
C LEU A 643 -29.34 4.44 -22.16
N ILE A 644 -30.15 3.39 -22.05
CA ILE A 644 -31.15 3.00 -23.04
C ILE A 644 -32.54 2.93 -22.39
N ARG A 645 -33.56 3.46 -23.08
CA ARG A 645 -34.98 3.39 -22.72
C ARG A 645 -35.71 2.44 -23.66
N THR A 646 -36.60 1.62 -23.14
CA THR A 646 -37.50 0.77 -23.94
C THR A 646 -38.61 1.61 -24.58
N VAL A 647 -38.78 1.54 -25.90
CA VAL A 647 -39.80 2.33 -26.61
C VAL A 647 -40.98 1.45 -26.97
N GLY A 648 -42.08 1.65 -26.25
CA GLY A 648 -43.40 1.17 -26.63
C GLY A 648 -43.68 -0.29 -26.24
N GLY A 649 -44.55 -0.44 -25.24
CA GLY A 649 -45.23 -1.67 -24.86
C GLY A 649 -45.98 -1.40 -23.57
N GLU A 650 -47.31 -1.27 -23.66
CA GLU A 650 -48.23 -1.18 -22.52
C GLU A 650 -47.91 -2.25 -21.47
N ASP A 651 -48.04 -1.91 -20.18
CA ASP A 651 -47.93 -2.77 -19.00
C ASP A 651 -47.80 -4.27 -19.30
N VAL A 652 -46.58 -4.70 -19.64
CA VAL A 652 -46.24 -6.11 -19.63
C VAL A 652 -45.73 -6.40 -18.23
N GLN A 653 -46.54 -7.08 -17.44
CA GLN A 653 -46.01 -7.96 -16.39
C GLN A 653 -45.04 -8.93 -17.07
N VAL A 654 -43.74 -8.65 -17.01
CA VAL A 654 -42.72 -9.60 -17.46
C VAL A 654 -42.50 -10.60 -16.33
N GLY A 655 -43.30 -11.65 -16.33
CA GLY A 655 -42.92 -12.91 -15.72
C GLY A 655 -41.69 -13.50 -16.45
N HIS A 656 -40.83 -14.18 -15.69
CA HIS A 656 -39.84 -15.15 -16.17
C HIS A 656 -39.19 -14.87 -17.53
N MET A 657 -38.05 -14.16 -17.53
CA MET A 657 -37.09 -14.26 -18.64
C MET A 657 -36.14 -15.43 -18.36
N SER A 658 -36.57 -16.64 -18.71
CA SER A 658 -35.71 -17.81 -18.83
C SER A 658 -34.84 -17.65 -20.09
N ILE A 659 -33.55 -17.40 -19.94
CA ILE A 659 -32.61 -17.47 -21.06
C ILE A 659 -32.26 -18.95 -21.27
N PHE A 660 -32.84 -19.54 -22.31
CA PHE A 660 -32.41 -20.84 -22.81
C PHE A 660 -31.02 -20.71 -23.44
N TYR A 661 -30.02 -21.36 -22.85
CA TYR A 661 -28.77 -21.66 -23.56
C TYR A 661 -28.99 -22.90 -24.42
N GLY A 662 -29.08 -22.68 -25.73
CA GLY A 662 -29.04 -23.74 -26.72
C GLY A 662 -27.67 -24.42 -26.73
N LEU A 663 -27.67 -25.72 -26.49
CA LEU A 663 -26.57 -26.64 -26.81
C LEU A 663 -26.11 -26.44 -28.26
N ARG A 664 -24.82 -26.14 -28.44
CA ARG A 664 -23.96 -26.77 -29.45
C ARG A 664 -22.48 -26.54 -29.16
#